data_AF-A0A9P5DZ19-F1
#
_entry.id   AF-A0A9P5DZ19-F1
#
_cell.length_a   1.000
_cell.length_b   1.000
_cell.length_c   1.000
_cell.angle_alpha   90.00
_cell.angle_beta   90.00
_cell.angle_gamma   90.00
#
_symmetry.space_group_name_H-M   'P 1'
#
loop_
_entity.id
_entity.type
_entity.pdbx_description
1 polymer ?
#
loop_
_entity_poly.entity_id
_entity_poly.type
_entity_poly.pdbx_seq_one_letter_code
_entity_poly.pdbx_strand_id
1 'polypeptide(L)'
;MSSELIQQIQAELEAATARYIERNPRSKALHNKALKSMPGGNTRTVLHASPFPVVIKSGKGHQITSEDGHTYTDFTGEFTAALYGHSNPVILSAIRDVLDNVGMNVGGNTAQEQIFAREVCSRFNLEHVRFCNSGTEANIHALAAARAFTKKRKVVTFSGGYHGAVIGFKGGKAEANNVDLDDWAVARYNDLDSARAAIEIEGVAAVLVEGMQGSGGGIPGHPEFLQGIQEIAVRAGVLFIIDEVMTSRLSAGGISAMRGLKPDLKTFGKYLGGGLAFGAFGGRADIMAAFDPRLPTALSHSGTFNNNTLVTHAGYAGLTKIYTHEVAAQFTRFGDELRDRLNAATEGTRMFFTGIGTIMGVHFPKDGNRVIERSGEVEELDSLRDLFWFEMMEEGFWIVRRGFMALVLDTPADEFDSISTMDFQNRAGSKFGGGGVASQSATNADRRERLRKLALETIDLDKDPYFFKNHVGSFECRLCLTVHQNDGSYLAHTQGKKHQTNLARRAAREQKEGRQGAVDPATGLPIGVTGAGFAQRRNVVKIGRPGYKITKIRDPVSRQQGLLFQLQYPDATPETSPKWQVMNAFTQHVEEPDKNFQYLLVAAEPYETVGFKIPARELDKREDKQFAFWDPDAKEYWIQVMFMTEREERFNAAPGLTARR
;
A
#
# COMPACT_ATOMS: atom_id res chain seq x y z
N MET A 1 16.02 2.60 -39.20
CA MET A 1 15.85 3.99 -38.73
C MET A 1 16.85 4.87 -39.46
N SER A 2 16.49 6.11 -39.79
CA SER A 2 17.43 7.06 -40.39
C SER A 2 18.52 7.43 -39.37
N SER A 3 19.71 7.79 -39.86
CA SER A 3 20.80 8.29 -39.03
C SER A 3 20.41 9.54 -38.24
N GLU A 4 19.58 10.39 -38.84
CA GLU A 4 19.05 11.62 -38.24
C GLU A 4 18.16 11.33 -37.02
N LEU A 5 17.25 10.36 -37.11
CA LEU A 5 16.40 9.98 -35.98
C LEU A 5 17.22 9.40 -34.82
N ILE A 6 18.27 8.63 -35.10
CA ILE A 6 19.17 8.10 -34.08
C ILE A 6 19.91 9.24 -33.36
N GLN A 7 20.42 10.22 -34.12
CA GLN A 7 21.08 11.40 -33.55
C GLN A 7 20.12 12.23 -32.70
N GLN A 8 18.87 12.39 -33.13
CA GLN A 8 17.85 13.10 -32.37
C GLN A 8 17.54 12.40 -31.03
N ILE A 9 17.32 11.08 -31.05
CA ILE A 9 17.08 10.30 -29.83
C ILE A 9 18.25 10.44 -28.85
N GLN A 10 19.48 10.39 -29.37
CA GLN A 10 20.67 10.53 -28.55
C GLN A 10 20.77 11.92 -27.91
N ALA A 11 20.48 12.99 -28.65
CA ALA A 11 20.48 14.35 -28.13
C ALA A 11 19.42 14.54 -27.03
N GLU A 12 18.21 14.00 -27.22
CA GLU A 12 17.15 14.04 -26.20
C GLU A 12 17.52 13.24 -24.96
N LEU A 13 18.14 12.06 -25.11
CA LEU A 13 18.60 11.24 -24.00
C LEU A 13 19.71 11.94 -23.19
N GLU A 14 20.64 12.62 -23.85
CA GLU A 14 21.68 13.42 -23.20
C GLU A 14 21.08 14.58 -22.42
N ALA A 15 20.12 15.30 -23.02
CA ALA A 15 19.40 16.37 -22.35
C ALA A 15 18.61 15.86 -21.12
N ALA A 16 17.89 14.75 -21.25
CA ALA A 16 17.14 14.13 -20.16
C ALA A 16 18.08 13.66 -19.04
N THR A 17 19.22 13.07 -19.39
CA THR A 17 20.26 12.67 -18.42
C THR A 17 20.80 13.87 -17.65
N ALA A 18 21.08 14.99 -18.33
CA ALA A 18 21.57 16.21 -17.69
C ALA A 18 20.54 16.77 -16.68
N ARG A 19 19.27 16.87 -17.09
CA ARG A 19 18.17 17.31 -16.20
C ARG A 19 18.00 16.37 -15.01
N TYR A 20 18.09 15.05 -15.22
CA TYR A 20 18.04 14.07 -14.15
C TYR A 20 19.14 14.27 -13.12
N ILE A 21 20.38 14.51 -13.57
CA ILE A 21 21.52 14.75 -12.67
C ILE A 21 21.31 16.04 -11.86
N GLU A 22 20.88 17.11 -12.52
CA GLU A 22 20.66 18.43 -11.90
C GLU A 22 19.52 18.39 -10.86
N ARG A 23 18.43 17.66 -11.14
CA ARG A 23 17.26 17.57 -10.26
C ARG A 23 17.46 16.67 -9.03
N ASN A 24 18.49 15.82 -9.01
CA ASN A 24 18.69 14.81 -7.96
C ASN A 24 20.08 14.88 -7.26
N PRO A 25 20.55 16.07 -6.82
CA PRO A 25 21.89 16.23 -6.25
C PRO A 25 22.08 15.47 -4.93
N ARG A 26 21.03 15.35 -4.10
CA ARG A 26 21.10 14.63 -2.82
C ARG A 26 21.13 13.14 -3.03
N SER A 27 20.31 12.60 -3.93
CA SER A 27 20.39 11.19 -4.33
C SER A 27 21.78 10.82 -4.85
N LYS A 28 22.39 11.67 -5.69
CA LYS A 28 23.78 11.49 -6.16
C LYS A 28 24.78 11.42 -5.00
N ALA A 29 24.69 12.37 -4.06
CA ALA A 29 25.58 12.41 -2.91
C ALA A 29 25.43 11.18 -1.99
N LEU A 30 24.19 10.69 -1.80
CA LEU A 30 23.89 9.48 -1.05
C LEU A 30 24.41 8.23 -1.75
N HIS A 31 24.24 8.13 -3.08
CA HIS A 31 24.81 7.04 -3.87
C HIS A 31 26.33 6.98 -3.76
N ASN A 32 27.01 8.13 -3.84
CA ASN A 32 28.47 8.22 -3.66
C ASN A 32 28.93 7.74 -2.27
N LYS A 33 28.11 7.93 -1.23
CA LYS A 33 28.38 7.37 0.10
C LYS A 33 28.12 5.86 0.12
N ALA A 34 27.03 5.40 -0.48
CA ALA A 34 26.66 4.00 -0.58
C ALA A 34 27.76 3.16 -1.27
N LEU A 35 28.42 3.70 -2.31
CA LEU A 35 29.54 3.05 -3.01
C LEU A 35 30.70 2.65 -2.08
N LYS A 36 30.86 3.30 -0.92
CA LYS A 36 31.93 3.00 0.03
C LYS A 36 31.69 1.72 0.83
N SER A 37 30.46 1.23 0.86
CA SER A 37 30.06 0.11 1.71
C SER A 37 29.29 -0.99 0.97
N MET A 38 28.79 -0.71 -0.23
CA MET A 38 28.04 -1.66 -1.06
C MET A 38 28.61 -1.65 -2.49
N PRO A 39 28.89 -2.80 -3.10
CA PRO A 39 29.27 -2.88 -4.52
C PRO A 39 28.24 -2.18 -5.40
N GLY A 40 28.67 -1.22 -6.22
CA GLY A 40 27.76 -0.42 -7.04
C GLY A 40 26.71 0.38 -6.24
N GLY A 41 26.94 0.59 -4.94
CA GLY A 41 26.07 1.37 -4.04
C GLY A 41 24.71 0.73 -3.81
N ASN A 42 24.61 -0.60 -3.90
CA ASN A 42 23.34 -1.31 -3.95
C ASN A 42 23.39 -2.72 -3.33
N THR A 43 22.24 -3.22 -2.88
CA THR A 43 22.05 -4.58 -2.33
C THR A 43 20.95 -5.39 -3.06
N ARG A 44 20.37 -4.81 -4.12
CA ARG A 44 19.35 -5.44 -4.98
C ARG A 44 19.49 -4.91 -6.41
N THR A 45 20.12 -5.70 -7.28
CA THR A 45 20.62 -5.26 -8.60
C THR A 45 19.61 -4.48 -9.44
N VAL A 46 18.33 -4.87 -9.42
CA VAL A 46 17.27 -4.22 -10.20
C VAL A 46 16.97 -2.77 -9.78
N LEU A 47 17.41 -2.34 -8.59
CA LEU A 47 17.30 -0.96 -8.12
C LEU A 47 18.47 -0.08 -8.58
N HIS A 48 19.53 -0.67 -9.13
CA HIS A 48 20.61 0.12 -9.71
C HIS A 48 20.11 0.81 -11.00
N ALA A 49 20.45 2.07 -11.16
CA ALA A 49 20.19 2.83 -12.37
C ALA A 49 21.37 3.77 -12.65
N SER A 50 21.66 3.99 -13.93
CA SER A 50 22.66 4.96 -14.37
C SER A 50 21.97 6.29 -14.70
N PRO A 51 22.59 7.45 -14.42
CA PRO A 51 23.94 7.64 -13.88
C PRO A 51 24.08 7.34 -12.38
N PHE A 52 22.98 7.38 -11.62
CA PHE A 52 22.87 6.93 -10.22
C PHE A 52 21.37 6.72 -9.90
N PRO A 53 20.99 5.87 -8.94
CA PRO A 53 19.59 5.70 -8.55
C PRO A 53 19.08 6.89 -7.71
N VAL A 54 17.80 7.25 -7.88
CA VAL A 54 17.08 8.14 -6.95
C VAL A 54 16.92 7.43 -5.61
N VAL A 55 17.21 8.13 -4.52
CA VAL A 55 17.06 7.60 -3.15
C VAL A 55 15.69 8.01 -2.61
N ILE A 56 14.88 7.02 -2.25
CA ILE A 56 13.53 7.23 -1.69
C ILE A 56 13.63 7.49 -0.19
N LYS A 57 12.93 8.53 0.27
CA LYS A 57 12.87 8.96 1.68
C LYS A 57 11.66 8.36 2.41
N SER A 58 10.49 8.35 1.76
CA SER A 58 9.24 7.90 2.38
C SER A 58 8.22 7.49 1.34
N GLY A 59 7.21 6.71 1.75
CA GLY A 59 6.02 6.43 0.95
C GLY A 59 4.74 6.57 1.78
N LYS A 60 3.63 6.94 1.13
CA LYS A 60 2.30 7.03 1.72
C LYS A 60 1.23 6.73 0.67
N GLY A 61 0.29 5.83 0.98
CA GLY A 61 -0.73 5.40 0.01
C GLY A 61 -0.07 4.83 -1.24
N HIS A 62 -0.39 5.40 -2.40
CA HIS A 62 0.20 5.05 -3.70
C HIS A 62 1.39 5.92 -4.11
N GLN A 63 1.87 6.83 -3.24
CA GLN A 63 2.94 7.77 -3.57
C GLN A 63 4.22 7.50 -2.80
N ILE A 64 5.34 7.87 -3.42
CA ILE A 64 6.66 7.90 -2.79
C ILE A 64 7.32 9.26 -2.95
N THR A 65 8.18 9.61 -2.01
CA THR A 65 8.91 10.89 -2.00
C THR A 65 10.41 10.61 -1.93
N SER A 66 11.19 11.21 -2.83
CA SER A 66 12.66 11.10 -2.83
C SER A 66 13.32 11.96 -1.76
N GLU A 67 14.59 11.68 -1.50
CA GLU A 67 15.46 12.51 -0.66
C GLU A 67 15.63 13.94 -1.20
N ASP A 68 15.48 14.12 -2.52
CA ASP A 68 15.49 15.42 -3.19
C ASP A 68 14.13 16.17 -3.09
N GLY A 69 13.10 15.54 -2.51
CA GLY A 69 11.80 16.16 -2.24
C GLY A 69 10.76 16.01 -3.35
N HIS A 70 11.10 15.32 -4.44
CA HIS A 70 10.15 15.00 -5.52
C HIS A 70 9.18 13.92 -5.04
N THR A 71 7.89 14.10 -5.32
CA THR A 71 6.86 13.09 -5.03
C THR A 71 6.38 12.47 -6.32
N TYR A 72 6.20 11.16 -6.30
CA TYR A 72 5.86 10.35 -7.44
C TYR A 72 4.66 9.45 -7.15
N THR A 73 3.81 9.23 -8.15
CA THR A 73 2.85 8.13 -8.15
C THR A 73 3.58 6.82 -8.46
N ASP A 74 3.44 5.81 -7.60
CA ASP A 74 4.17 4.55 -7.69
C ASP A 74 3.52 3.59 -8.72
N PHE A 75 4.21 3.43 -9.85
CA PHE A 75 3.90 2.44 -10.88
C PHE A 75 4.85 1.24 -10.86
N THR A 76 5.84 1.22 -9.97
CA THR A 76 6.72 0.07 -9.76
C THR A 76 6.09 -0.92 -8.78
N GLY A 77 5.39 -0.42 -7.76
CA GLY A 77 4.66 -1.19 -6.77
C GLY A 77 5.54 -2.22 -6.06
N GLU A 78 6.79 -1.85 -5.75
CA GLU A 78 7.82 -2.74 -5.18
C GLU A 78 7.90 -4.09 -5.94
N PHE A 79 7.92 -4.02 -7.28
CA PHE A 79 7.93 -5.18 -8.17
C PHE A 79 6.75 -6.14 -7.93
N THR A 80 5.55 -5.59 -7.75
CA THR A 80 4.27 -6.21 -7.33
C THR A 80 4.06 -6.43 -5.83
N ALA A 81 5.07 -6.26 -4.97
CA ALA A 81 4.94 -6.49 -3.53
C ALA A 81 4.15 -5.40 -2.78
N ALA A 82 4.23 -4.14 -3.23
CA ALA A 82 3.52 -3.03 -2.62
C ALA A 82 2.07 -2.91 -3.13
N LEU A 83 1.38 -4.04 -3.29
CA LEU A 83 -0.03 -4.08 -3.72
C LEU A 83 -0.90 -3.17 -2.86
N TYR A 84 -0.71 -3.21 -1.54
CA TYR A 84 -1.52 -2.42 -0.59
C TYR A 84 -1.04 -0.96 -0.45
N GLY A 85 -0.04 -0.54 -1.22
CA GLY A 85 0.63 0.74 -1.06
C GLY A 85 1.52 0.81 0.18
N HIS A 86 1.98 2.01 0.50
CA HIS A 86 3.08 2.23 1.44
C HIS A 86 2.65 2.50 2.88
N SER A 87 1.35 2.68 3.13
CA SER A 87 0.84 3.07 4.46
C SER A 87 -0.60 2.63 4.71
N ASN A 88 -1.00 1.45 4.21
CA ASN A 88 -2.37 0.98 4.38
C ASN A 88 -2.73 0.85 5.88
N PRO A 89 -3.81 1.49 6.36
CA PRO A 89 -4.13 1.52 7.79
C PRO A 89 -4.46 0.14 8.36
N VAL A 90 -5.01 -0.78 7.56
CA VAL A 90 -5.34 -2.15 8.02
C VAL A 90 -4.07 -2.96 8.24
N ILE A 91 -3.11 -2.89 7.32
CA ILE A 91 -1.79 -3.54 7.48
C ILE A 91 -1.04 -2.95 8.67
N LEU A 92 -0.99 -1.63 8.79
CA LEU A 92 -0.31 -0.96 9.90
C LEU A 92 -0.94 -1.32 11.25
N SER A 93 -2.27 -1.44 11.31
CA SER A 93 -2.97 -1.88 12.52
C SER A 93 -2.62 -3.31 12.89
N ALA A 94 -2.55 -4.23 11.91
CA ALA A 94 -2.17 -5.62 12.16
C ALA A 94 -0.72 -5.74 12.66
N ILE A 95 0.20 -4.95 12.08
CA ILE A 95 1.59 -4.90 12.53
C ILE A 95 1.70 -4.35 13.96
N ARG A 96 1.02 -3.25 14.28
CA ARG A 96 1.03 -2.66 15.63
C ARG A 96 0.46 -3.60 16.68
N ASP A 97 -0.66 -4.26 16.36
CA ASP A 97 -1.26 -5.24 17.26
C ASP A 97 -0.29 -6.38 17.62
N VAL A 98 0.51 -6.85 16.66
CA VAL A 98 1.57 -7.83 16.94
C VAL A 98 2.59 -7.26 17.92
N LEU A 99 3.04 -6.01 17.73
CA LEU A 99 4.04 -5.38 18.60
C LEU A 99 3.51 -5.17 20.03
N ASP A 100 2.24 -4.79 20.16
CA ASP A 100 1.64 -4.45 21.45
C ASP A 100 1.17 -5.69 22.22
N ASN A 101 0.65 -6.72 21.53
CA ASN A 101 -0.12 -7.80 22.16
C ASN A 101 0.44 -9.22 21.92
N VAL A 102 1.29 -9.44 20.92
CA VAL A 102 1.78 -10.79 20.57
C VAL A 102 3.27 -10.96 20.83
N GLY A 103 4.08 -9.98 20.43
CA GLY A 103 5.53 -10.04 20.44
C GLY A 103 6.13 -10.60 19.14
N MET A 104 7.38 -10.21 18.90
CA MET A 104 8.22 -10.72 17.80
C MET A 104 9.14 -11.83 18.28
N ASN A 105 9.62 -12.67 17.36
CA ASN A 105 10.68 -13.66 17.62
C ASN A 105 10.37 -14.63 18.77
N VAL A 106 9.13 -15.11 18.83
CA VAL A 106 8.63 -15.93 19.95
C VAL A 106 9.22 -17.35 20.02
N GLY A 107 9.96 -17.80 19.00
CA GLY A 107 10.69 -19.07 19.03
C GLY A 107 9.82 -20.33 19.06
N GLY A 108 8.55 -20.23 18.67
CA GLY A 108 7.59 -21.34 18.70
C GLY A 108 6.42 -21.15 17.73
N ASN A 109 5.54 -22.14 17.70
CA ASN A 109 4.34 -22.13 16.86
C ASN A 109 3.29 -21.19 17.45
N THR A 110 2.53 -20.52 16.57
CA THR A 110 1.41 -19.65 16.99
C THR A 110 0.13 -20.06 16.28
N ALA A 111 -1.03 -19.87 16.90
CA ALA A 111 -2.31 -20.18 16.27
C ALA A 111 -2.51 -19.41 14.95
N GLN A 112 -1.96 -18.20 14.84
CA GLN A 112 -2.09 -17.36 13.66
C GLN A 112 -1.45 -17.98 12.41
N GLU A 113 -0.35 -18.73 12.54
CA GLU A 113 0.29 -19.35 11.37
C GLU A 113 -0.64 -20.39 10.71
N GLN A 114 -1.44 -21.09 11.51
CA GLN A 114 -2.42 -22.07 11.04
C GLN A 114 -3.61 -21.40 10.36
N ILE A 115 -4.06 -20.27 10.92
CA ILE A 115 -5.15 -19.46 10.36
C ILE A 115 -4.74 -18.93 8.99
N PHE A 116 -3.54 -18.35 8.89
CA PHE A 116 -3.05 -17.82 7.62
C PHE A 116 -2.79 -18.93 6.60
N ALA A 117 -2.21 -20.06 7.00
CA ALA A 117 -2.01 -21.21 6.13
C ALA A 117 -3.34 -21.74 5.55
N ARG A 118 -4.39 -21.85 6.38
CA ARG A 118 -5.73 -22.26 5.93
C ARG A 118 -6.31 -21.30 4.90
N GLU A 119 -6.15 -19.99 5.11
CA GLU A 119 -6.60 -18.98 4.16
C GLU A 119 -5.87 -19.11 2.81
N VAL A 120 -4.54 -19.24 2.84
CA VAL A 120 -3.73 -19.43 1.62
C VAL A 120 -4.14 -20.72 0.90
N CYS A 121 -4.31 -21.83 1.61
CA CYS A 121 -4.77 -23.09 1.03
C CYS A 121 -6.14 -22.96 0.36
N SER A 122 -7.11 -22.36 1.07
CA SER A 122 -8.46 -22.15 0.56
C SER A 122 -8.46 -21.26 -0.69
N ARG A 123 -7.76 -20.12 -0.61
CA ARG A 123 -7.70 -19.12 -1.69
C ARG A 123 -7.09 -19.67 -2.97
N PHE A 124 -6.00 -20.44 -2.85
CA PHE A 124 -5.20 -20.88 -4.00
C PHE A 124 -5.36 -22.37 -4.33
N ASN A 125 -6.36 -23.04 -3.75
CA ASN A 125 -6.65 -24.47 -3.95
C ASN A 125 -5.40 -25.35 -3.72
N LEU A 126 -4.85 -25.26 -2.51
CA LEU A 126 -3.72 -26.08 -2.05
C LEU A 126 -4.21 -27.04 -0.96
N GLU A 127 -3.68 -28.25 -0.93
CA GLU A 127 -3.95 -29.18 0.18
C GLU A 127 -3.07 -28.81 1.38
N HIS A 128 -1.78 -28.54 1.14
CA HIS A 128 -0.81 -28.13 2.16
C HIS A 128 0.10 -26.99 1.68
N VAL A 129 0.59 -26.18 2.63
CA VAL A 129 1.50 -25.05 2.39
C VAL A 129 2.55 -24.95 3.49
N ARG A 130 3.76 -24.47 3.15
CA ARG A 130 4.79 -24.01 4.09
C ARG A 130 5.25 -22.61 3.73
N PHE A 131 5.61 -21.81 4.73
CA PHE A 131 6.08 -20.43 4.58
C PHE A 131 7.61 -20.33 4.63
N CYS A 132 8.17 -19.37 3.91
CA CYS A 132 9.58 -19.04 3.85
C CYS A 132 9.74 -17.51 3.69
N ASN A 133 10.96 -17.02 3.47
CA ASN A 133 11.28 -15.59 3.58
C ASN A 133 11.36 -14.88 2.23
N SER A 134 11.31 -15.63 1.13
CA SER A 134 11.34 -15.08 -0.22
C SER A 134 10.74 -16.04 -1.25
N GLY A 135 10.35 -15.52 -2.41
CA GLY A 135 9.99 -16.33 -3.57
C GLY A 135 11.16 -17.22 -4.06
N THR A 136 12.41 -16.78 -3.89
CA THR A 136 13.59 -17.61 -4.18
C THR A 136 13.60 -18.88 -3.33
N GLU A 137 13.39 -18.76 -2.02
CA GLU A 137 13.31 -19.91 -1.12
C GLU A 137 12.12 -20.81 -1.46
N ALA A 138 10.97 -20.21 -1.81
CA ALA A 138 9.79 -20.96 -2.21
C ALA A 138 10.06 -21.87 -3.43
N ASN A 139 10.70 -21.32 -4.46
CA ASN A 139 11.07 -22.09 -5.65
C ASN A 139 12.13 -23.15 -5.36
N ILE A 140 13.16 -22.83 -4.56
CA ILE A 140 14.16 -23.83 -4.13
C ILE A 140 13.49 -25.02 -3.40
N HIS A 141 12.58 -24.74 -2.46
CA HIS A 141 11.91 -25.79 -1.69
C HIS A 141 10.87 -26.56 -2.50
N ALA A 142 10.16 -25.92 -3.44
CA ALA A 142 9.28 -26.62 -4.37
C ALA A 142 10.07 -27.63 -5.23
N LEU A 143 11.24 -27.24 -5.73
CA LEU A 143 12.12 -28.14 -6.49
C LEU A 143 12.69 -29.27 -5.61
N ALA A 144 13.01 -28.98 -4.35
CA ALA A 144 13.45 -30.01 -3.40
C ALA A 144 12.34 -31.04 -3.13
N ALA A 145 11.09 -30.61 -2.92
CA ALA A 145 9.94 -31.51 -2.83
C ALA A 145 9.76 -32.34 -4.10
N ALA A 146 9.83 -31.70 -5.26
CA ALA A 146 9.63 -32.39 -6.53
C ALA A 146 10.67 -33.49 -6.79
N ARG A 147 11.95 -33.20 -6.52
CA ARG A 147 13.03 -34.19 -6.61
C ARG A 147 12.89 -35.30 -5.57
N ALA A 148 12.49 -34.97 -4.34
CA ALA A 148 12.27 -35.99 -3.31
C ALA A 148 11.08 -36.91 -3.63
N PHE A 149 10.04 -36.38 -4.26
CA PHE A 149 8.86 -37.14 -4.67
C PHE A 149 9.15 -38.03 -5.88
N THR A 150 9.71 -37.47 -6.94
CA THR A 150 9.94 -38.19 -8.22
C THR A 150 11.19 -39.05 -8.25
N LYS A 151 12.14 -38.80 -7.33
CA LYS A 151 13.51 -39.38 -7.35
C LYS A 151 14.30 -39.05 -8.62
N LYS A 152 13.88 -38.01 -9.35
CA LYS A 152 14.53 -37.47 -10.54
C LYS A 152 15.25 -36.15 -10.19
N ARG A 153 16.14 -35.66 -11.06
CA ARG A 153 17.00 -34.49 -10.76
C ARG A 153 16.74 -33.28 -11.66
N LYS A 154 16.58 -33.50 -12.97
CA LYS A 154 16.51 -32.43 -13.96
C LYS A 154 15.23 -31.61 -13.82
N VAL A 155 15.28 -30.34 -14.20
CA VAL A 155 14.14 -29.43 -14.15
C VAL A 155 14.02 -28.72 -15.48
N VAL A 156 12.83 -28.77 -16.07
CA VAL A 156 12.49 -27.98 -17.25
C VAL A 156 12.06 -26.59 -16.81
N THR A 157 12.53 -25.57 -17.52
CA THR A 157 12.15 -24.16 -17.34
C THR A 157 12.23 -23.45 -18.69
N PHE A 158 12.05 -22.13 -18.74
CA PHE A 158 11.82 -21.40 -19.98
C PHE A 158 12.72 -20.19 -20.14
N SER A 159 13.13 -19.92 -21.38
CA SER A 159 13.89 -18.74 -21.76
C SER A 159 13.22 -17.45 -21.26
N GLY A 160 13.96 -16.62 -20.52
CA GLY A 160 13.44 -15.38 -19.92
C GLY A 160 12.78 -15.54 -18.56
N GLY A 161 12.63 -16.77 -18.06
CA GLY A 161 12.06 -17.05 -16.74
C GLY A 161 12.92 -16.49 -15.61
N TYR A 162 12.25 -16.04 -14.54
CA TYR A 162 12.89 -15.57 -13.32
C TYR A 162 12.16 -16.09 -12.08
N HIS A 163 12.78 -17.04 -11.40
CA HIS A 163 12.23 -17.75 -10.25
C HIS A 163 12.97 -17.44 -8.94
N GLY A 164 13.78 -16.38 -8.94
CA GLY A 164 14.51 -15.91 -7.77
C GLY A 164 15.98 -15.62 -8.05
N ALA A 165 16.69 -15.19 -7.02
CA ALA A 165 18.04 -14.65 -7.14
C ALA A 165 19.07 -15.65 -7.71
N VAL A 166 18.83 -16.95 -7.55
CA VAL A 166 19.71 -18.04 -8.01
C VAL A 166 18.99 -19.03 -8.94
N ILE A 167 17.90 -18.58 -9.58
CA ILE A 167 17.10 -19.34 -10.55
C ILE A 167 16.59 -18.39 -11.63
N GLY A 168 17.49 -17.92 -12.51
CA GLY A 168 17.17 -17.04 -13.63
C GLY A 168 17.66 -17.59 -14.98
N PHE A 169 16.92 -17.28 -16.05
CA PHE A 169 17.12 -17.86 -17.38
C PHE A 169 17.19 -16.82 -18.51
N LYS A 170 17.75 -15.64 -18.20
CA LYS A 170 17.92 -14.56 -19.18
C LYS A 170 18.79 -15.04 -20.36
N GLY A 171 18.34 -14.76 -21.59
CA GLY A 171 19.06 -15.16 -22.81
C GLY A 171 18.97 -16.65 -23.14
N GLY A 172 17.99 -17.37 -22.59
CA GLY A 172 17.71 -18.76 -22.96
C GLY A 172 18.64 -19.80 -22.33
N LYS A 173 19.37 -19.44 -21.28
CA LYS A 173 20.26 -20.33 -20.53
C LYS A 173 20.26 -19.95 -19.04
N ALA A 174 20.68 -20.88 -18.19
CA ALA A 174 20.88 -20.60 -16.76
C ALA A 174 21.90 -19.47 -16.58
N GLU A 175 21.58 -18.53 -15.69
CA GLU A 175 22.52 -17.47 -15.30
C GLU A 175 23.67 -18.05 -14.46
N ALA A 176 24.83 -17.39 -14.49
CA ALA A 176 26.07 -17.93 -13.91
C ALA A 176 26.02 -18.19 -12.40
N ASN A 177 25.12 -17.50 -11.69
CA ASN A 177 24.91 -17.63 -10.25
C ASN A 177 23.73 -18.56 -9.90
N ASN A 178 23.17 -19.28 -10.87
CA ASN A 178 22.14 -20.28 -10.58
C ASN A 178 22.70 -21.45 -9.78
N VAL A 179 21.84 -22.02 -8.94
CA VAL A 179 22.10 -23.33 -8.31
C VAL A 179 21.87 -24.46 -9.32
N ASP A 180 22.47 -25.63 -9.08
CA ASP A 180 22.28 -26.85 -9.87
C ASP A 180 22.45 -26.64 -11.39
N LEU A 181 23.52 -25.96 -11.83
CA LEU A 181 23.74 -25.55 -13.22
C LEU A 181 23.55 -26.68 -14.27
N ASP A 182 23.91 -27.91 -13.90
CA ASP A 182 23.85 -29.08 -14.80
C ASP A 182 22.46 -29.74 -14.87
N ASP A 183 21.52 -29.35 -14.01
CA ASP A 183 20.18 -29.97 -13.94
C ASP A 183 19.11 -29.24 -14.77
N TRP A 184 19.43 -28.10 -15.40
CA TRP A 184 18.45 -27.29 -16.12
C TRP A 184 18.29 -27.69 -17.59
N ALA A 185 17.05 -27.97 -17.98
CA ALA A 185 16.64 -28.05 -19.39
C ALA A 185 15.82 -26.79 -19.74
N VAL A 186 16.40 -25.87 -20.50
CA VAL A 186 15.76 -24.59 -20.84
C VAL A 186 15.04 -24.71 -22.18
N ALA A 187 13.71 -24.73 -22.14
CA ALA A 187 12.84 -24.67 -23.31
C ALA A 187 12.54 -23.21 -23.71
N ARG A 188 11.92 -23.02 -24.87
CA ARG A 188 11.43 -21.70 -25.32
C ARG A 188 10.04 -21.42 -24.74
N TYR A 189 9.84 -20.23 -24.17
CA TYR A 189 8.52 -19.80 -23.68
C TYR A 189 7.52 -19.66 -24.85
N ASN A 190 6.23 -19.93 -24.63
CA ASN A 190 5.20 -19.94 -25.67
C ASN A 190 5.49 -20.85 -26.88
N ASP A 191 6.34 -21.87 -26.71
CA ASP A 191 6.65 -22.89 -27.72
C ASP A 191 6.40 -24.28 -27.12
N LEU A 192 5.24 -24.85 -27.48
CA LEU A 192 4.80 -26.11 -26.92
C LEU A 192 5.64 -27.32 -27.39
N ASP A 193 6.19 -27.27 -28.60
CA ASP A 193 7.04 -28.35 -29.12
C ASP A 193 8.40 -28.36 -28.44
N SER A 194 8.98 -27.18 -28.21
CA SER A 194 10.19 -27.05 -27.39
C SER A 194 9.95 -27.51 -25.95
N ALA A 195 8.81 -27.17 -25.36
CA ALA A 195 8.43 -27.64 -24.03
C ALA A 195 8.30 -29.17 -23.99
N ARG A 196 7.61 -29.77 -24.97
CA ARG A 196 7.46 -31.22 -25.09
C ARG A 196 8.80 -31.92 -25.16
N ALA A 197 9.66 -31.49 -26.07
CA ALA A 197 10.98 -32.07 -26.26
C ALA A 197 11.83 -32.01 -24.99
N ALA A 198 11.72 -30.94 -24.20
CA ALA A 198 12.44 -30.80 -22.94
C ALA A 198 11.86 -31.65 -21.80
N ILE A 199 10.53 -31.73 -21.69
CA ILE A 199 9.83 -32.50 -20.63
C ILE A 199 10.00 -34.00 -20.81
N GLU A 200 10.06 -34.48 -22.04
CA GLU A 200 10.19 -35.91 -22.36
C GLU A 200 11.63 -36.44 -22.22
N ILE A 201 12.60 -35.60 -21.84
CA ILE A 201 13.98 -36.04 -21.55
C ILE A 201 13.99 -36.94 -20.30
N GLU A 202 14.88 -37.93 -20.30
CA GLU A 202 15.08 -38.79 -19.14
C GLU A 202 15.56 -38.01 -17.90
N GLY A 203 14.96 -38.32 -16.75
CA GLY A 203 15.38 -37.81 -15.45
C GLY A 203 14.81 -36.45 -15.07
N VAL A 204 13.77 -35.96 -15.76
CA VAL A 204 13.05 -34.72 -15.43
C VAL A 204 12.11 -34.92 -14.24
N ALA A 205 12.36 -34.19 -13.15
CA ALA A 205 11.53 -34.18 -11.94
C ALA A 205 10.33 -33.25 -12.05
N ALA A 206 10.55 -32.06 -12.61
CA ALA A 206 9.54 -31.01 -12.68
C ALA A 206 9.70 -30.14 -13.91
N VAL A 207 8.61 -29.50 -14.30
CA VAL A 207 8.60 -28.31 -15.14
C VAL A 207 8.17 -27.11 -14.28
N LEU A 208 9.00 -26.06 -14.26
CA LEU A 208 8.80 -24.82 -13.51
C LEU A 208 8.52 -23.67 -14.49
N VAL A 209 7.38 -23.01 -14.35
CA VAL A 209 6.93 -21.96 -15.28
C VAL A 209 6.20 -20.82 -14.58
N GLU A 210 6.40 -19.60 -15.04
CA GLU A 210 5.52 -18.46 -14.72
C GLU A 210 4.33 -18.47 -15.69
N GLY A 211 3.09 -18.28 -15.21
CA GLY A 211 1.93 -18.14 -16.11
C GLY A 211 1.95 -16.86 -16.97
N MET A 212 2.73 -15.88 -16.55
CA MET A 212 3.12 -14.70 -17.32
C MET A 212 4.52 -14.30 -16.82
N GLN A 213 5.48 -14.18 -17.74
CA GLN A 213 6.84 -13.80 -17.37
C GLN A 213 6.87 -12.35 -16.88
N GLY A 214 7.06 -12.17 -15.56
CA GLY A 214 7.07 -10.84 -14.97
C GLY A 214 8.37 -10.10 -15.29
N SER A 215 9.51 -10.68 -14.92
CA SER A 215 10.83 -10.09 -15.20
C SER A 215 11.20 -10.16 -16.68
N GLY A 216 10.61 -11.09 -17.43
CA GLY A 216 10.76 -11.21 -18.88
C GLY A 216 10.05 -10.11 -19.68
N GLY A 217 9.35 -9.20 -19.01
CA GLY A 217 8.74 -8.03 -19.63
C GLY A 217 7.21 -8.06 -19.65
N GLY A 218 6.54 -8.76 -18.73
CA GLY A 218 5.07 -8.82 -18.72
C GLY A 218 4.48 -9.68 -19.84
N ILE A 219 5.22 -10.69 -20.31
CA ILE A 219 4.84 -11.52 -21.46
C ILE A 219 3.84 -12.61 -21.03
N PRO A 220 2.58 -12.60 -21.50
CA PRO A 220 1.59 -13.61 -21.16
C PRO A 220 1.96 -14.99 -21.69
N GLY A 221 1.80 -16.03 -20.86
CA GLY A 221 1.78 -17.40 -21.34
C GLY A 221 0.49 -17.69 -22.09
N HIS A 222 0.58 -18.21 -23.31
CA HIS A 222 -0.61 -18.59 -24.09
C HIS A 222 -1.41 -19.68 -23.36
N PRO A 223 -2.75 -19.62 -23.37
CA PRO A 223 -3.58 -20.64 -22.75
C PRO A 223 -3.23 -22.06 -23.25
N GLU A 224 -3.04 -22.23 -24.55
CA GLU A 224 -2.71 -23.53 -25.17
C GLU A 224 -1.33 -24.02 -24.73
N PHE A 225 -0.38 -23.10 -24.56
CA PHE A 225 0.97 -23.42 -24.07
C PHE A 225 0.94 -23.90 -22.62
N LEU A 226 0.27 -23.16 -21.71
CA LEU A 226 0.21 -23.51 -20.29
C LEU A 226 -0.58 -24.81 -20.06
N GLN A 227 -1.71 -24.98 -20.75
CA GLN A 227 -2.50 -26.22 -20.69
C GLN A 227 -1.72 -27.40 -21.30
N GLY A 228 -1.06 -27.18 -22.43
CA GLY A 228 -0.23 -28.19 -23.07
C GLY A 228 0.93 -28.67 -22.19
N ILE A 229 1.64 -27.76 -21.50
CA ILE A 229 2.69 -28.12 -20.54
C ILE A 229 2.15 -29.05 -19.45
N GLN A 230 0.99 -28.71 -18.88
CA GLN A 230 0.36 -29.54 -17.85
C GLN A 230 0.04 -30.95 -18.38
N GLU A 231 -0.56 -31.05 -19.56
CA GLU A 231 -0.90 -32.34 -20.16
C GLU A 231 0.33 -33.20 -20.49
N ILE A 232 1.41 -32.57 -20.95
CA ILE A 232 2.68 -33.24 -21.22
C ILE A 232 3.31 -33.71 -19.91
N ALA A 233 3.36 -32.85 -18.89
CA ALA A 233 3.93 -33.17 -17.59
C ALA A 233 3.24 -34.37 -16.93
N VAL A 234 1.90 -34.38 -16.95
CA VAL A 234 1.09 -35.50 -16.44
C VAL A 234 1.43 -36.81 -17.18
N ARG A 235 1.49 -36.79 -18.52
CA ARG A 235 1.83 -37.98 -19.34
C ARG A 235 3.25 -38.48 -19.09
N ALA A 236 4.20 -37.59 -18.86
CA ALA A 236 5.60 -37.92 -18.64
C ALA A 236 5.93 -38.30 -17.18
N GLY A 237 4.97 -38.22 -16.25
CA GLY A 237 5.23 -38.40 -14.83
C GLY A 237 6.24 -37.37 -14.30
N VAL A 238 6.05 -36.12 -14.73
CA VAL A 238 6.82 -34.94 -14.35
C VAL A 238 5.89 -34.02 -13.57
N LEU A 239 6.37 -33.42 -12.48
CA LEU A 239 5.55 -32.51 -11.69
C LEU A 239 5.42 -31.14 -12.35
N PHE A 240 4.20 -30.62 -12.41
CA PHE A 240 3.91 -29.29 -12.91
C PHE A 240 3.94 -28.27 -11.77
N ILE A 241 4.94 -27.37 -11.79
CA ILE A 241 5.11 -26.30 -10.82
C ILE A 241 4.83 -24.96 -11.50
N ILE A 242 3.87 -24.22 -10.97
CA ILE A 242 3.61 -22.85 -11.42
C ILE A 242 4.15 -21.84 -10.40
N ASP A 243 4.99 -20.93 -10.88
CA ASP A 243 5.46 -19.78 -10.12
C ASP A 243 4.41 -18.67 -10.17
N GLU A 244 3.73 -18.47 -9.05
CA GLU A 244 2.70 -17.46 -8.86
C GLU A 244 3.17 -16.32 -7.94
N VAL A 245 4.48 -16.15 -7.76
CA VAL A 245 5.06 -15.09 -6.91
C VAL A 245 4.59 -13.70 -7.36
N MET A 246 4.41 -13.49 -8.67
CA MET A 246 3.75 -12.29 -9.21
C MET A 246 2.29 -12.55 -9.59
N THR A 247 2.02 -13.64 -10.30
CA THR A 247 0.72 -13.83 -10.96
C THR A 247 -0.43 -14.20 -10.02
N SER A 248 -0.14 -14.55 -8.76
CA SER A 248 -1.20 -14.85 -7.77
C SER A 248 -2.13 -13.67 -7.51
N ARG A 249 -1.72 -12.42 -7.82
CA ARG A 249 -2.59 -11.24 -7.70
C ARG A 249 -3.57 -11.06 -8.86
N LEU A 250 -3.36 -11.71 -10.01
CA LEU A 250 -4.14 -11.46 -11.22
C LEU A 250 -5.57 -12.00 -11.16
N SER A 251 -5.88 -12.81 -10.16
CA SER A 251 -7.25 -13.16 -9.81
C SER A 251 -7.29 -13.52 -8.34
N ALA A 252 -8.48 -13.77 -7.78
CA ALA A 252 -8.57 -14.25 -6.42
C ALA A 252 -7.76 -15.53 -6.18
N GLY A 253 -7.76 -16.47 -7.14
CA GLY A 253 -7.02 -17.72 -7.08
C GLY A 253 -5.73 -17.75 -7.92
N GLY A 254 -5.22 -16.58 -8.33
CA GLY A 254 -4.07 -16.46 -9.22
C GLY A 254 -4.34 -16.79 -10.68
N ILE A 255 -3.29 -16.81 -11.50
CA ILE A 255 -3.42 -17.11 -12.93
C ILE A 255 -3.78 -18.58 -13.17
N SER A 256 -3.39 -19.47 -12.26
CA SER A 256 -3.78 -20.88 -12.32
C SER A 256 -5.31 -21.03 -12.30
N ALA A 257 -6.02 -20.34 -11.40
CA ALA A 257 -7.48 -20.34 -11.39
C ALA A 257 -8.06 -19.68 -12.66
N MET A 258 -7.49 -18.55 -13.09
CA MET A 258 -7.92 -17.84 -14.31
C MET A 258 -7.84 -18.71 -15.56
N ARG A 259 -6.84 -19.59 -15.65
CA ARG A 259 -6.55 -20.43 -16.82
C ARG A 259 -7.00 -21.89 -16.67
N GLY A 260 -7.65 -22.24 -15.56
CA GLY A 260 -8.09 -23.62 -15.28
C GLY A 260 -6.94 -24.62 -15.07
N LEU A 261 -5.78 -24.14 -14.64
CA LEU A 261 -4.59 -24.96 -14.40
C LEU A 261 -4.67 -25.66 -13.03
N LYS A 262 -4.18 -26.90 -12.99
CA LYS A 262 -4.11 -27.80 -11.85
C LYS A 262 -2.65 -28.21 -11.60
N PRO A 263 -1.78 -27.27 -11.21
CA PRO A 263 -0.38 -27.56 -10.90
C PRO A 263 -0.27 -28.44 -9.65
N ASP A 264 0.77 -29.27 -9.63
CA ASP A 264 1.12 -30.12 -8.50
C ASP A 264 1.64 -29.30 -7.31
N LEU A 265 2.40 -28.24 -7.61
CA LEU A 265 2.91 -27.26 -6.66
C LEU A 265 2.75 -25.83 -7.21
N LYS A 266 2.52 -24.89 -6.30
CA LYS A 266 2.54 -23.45 -6.55
C LYS A 266 3.54 -22.78 -5.62
N THR A 267 4.18 -21.73 -6.11
CA THR A 267 5.04 -20.86 -5.29
C THR A 267 4.53 -19.44 -5.24
N PHE A 268 4.74 -18.77 -4.11
CA PHE A 268 4.20 -17.47 -3.77
C PHE A 268 5.24 -16.60 -3.09
N GLY A 269 4.98 -15.30 -3.04
CA GLY A 269 5.79 -14.34 -2.30
C GLY A 269 5.22 -12.94 -2.39
N LYS A 270 6.09 -11.94 -2.28
CA LYS A 270 5.77 -10.53 -2.52
C LYS A 270 4.55 -10.05 -1.72
N TYR A 271 3.49 -9.60 -2.37
CA TYR A 271 2.35 -8.94 -1.72
C TYR A 271 1.64 -9.83 -0.70
N LEU A 272 1.72 -11.15 -0.87
CA LEU A 272 1.01 -12.09 -0.01
C LEU A 272 1.50 -12.01 1.46
N GLY A 273 2.72 -11.49 1.68
CA GLY A 273 3.28 -11.22 3.00
C GLY A 273 2.85 -9.91 3.65
N GLY A 274 1.89 -9.16 3.08
CA GLY A 274 1.45 -7.90 3.68
C GLY A 274 2.48 -6.76 3.58
N GLY A 275 3.43 -6.84 2.64
CA GLY A 275 4.55 -5.88 2.51
C GLY A 275 5.82 -6.25 3.29
N LEU A 276 5.83 -7.42 3.95
CA LEU A 276 6.98 -7.95 4.66
C LEU A 276 7.68 -9.07 3.86
N ALA A 277 8.91 -9.43 4.25
CA ALA A 277 9.66 -10.51 3.62
C ALA A 277 8.90 -11.83 3.71
N PHE A 278 8.53 -12.39 2.57
CA PHE A 278 7.66 -13.55 2.49
C PHE A 278 7.87 -14.37 1.22
N GLY A 279 7.76 -15.68 1.39
CA GLY A 279 7.52 -16.67 0.35
C GLY A 279 6.65 -17.80 0.89
N ALA A 280 6.06 -18.59 -0.01
CA ALA A 280 5.40 -19.83 0.36
C ALA A 280 5.45 -20.82 -0.80
N PHE A 281 5.43 -22.10 -0.48
CA PHE A 281 5.25 -23.15 -1.47
C PHE A 281 4.24 -24.17 -0.93
N GLY A 282 3.41 -24.69 -1.82
CA GLY A 282 2.33 -25.59 -1.44
C GLY A 282 1.67 -26.24 -2.65
N GLY A 283 0.81 -27.22 -2.40
CA GLY A 283 0.16 -27.99 -3.45
C GLY A 283 -0.41 -29.28 -2.91
N ARG A 284 -0.27 -30.38 -3.66
CA ARG A 284 -0.76 -31.71 -3.27
C ARG A 284 -0.10 -32.21 -1.98
N ALA A 285 -0.88 -32.85 -1.13
CA ALA A 285 -0.45 -33.33 0.18
C ALA A 285 0.60 -34.45 0.10
N ASP A 286 0.50 -35.33 -0.89
CA ASP A 286 1.46 -36.44 -1.09
C ASP A 286 2.86 -35.95 -1.45
N ILE A 287 2.96 -34.85 -2.22
CA ILE A 287 4.24 -34.19 -2.52
C ILE A 287 4.73 -33.41 -1.30
N MET A 288 3.84 -32.65 -0.65
CA MET A 288 4.19 -31.84 0.52
C MET A 288 4.57 -32.68 1.76
N ALA A 289 4.15 -33.94 1.82
CA ALA A 289 4.57 -34.92 2.83
C ALA A 289 6.10 -35.11 2.86
N ALA A 290 6.82 -34.73 1.80
CA ALA A 290 8.28 -34.66 1.80
C ALA A 290 8.84 -33.78 2.94
N PHE A 291 8.05 -32.86 3.51
CA PHE A 291 8.44 -32.01 4.63
C PHE A 291 7.70 -32.32 5.95
N ASP A 292 7.04 -33.47 6.06
CA ASP A 292 6.38 -33.88 7.30
C ASP A 292 7.41 -34.44 8.29
N PRO A 293 7.74 -33.73 9.38
CA PRO A 293 8.82 -34.11 10.30
C PRO A 293 8.52 -35.40 11.08
N ARG A 294 7.31 -35.95 10.98
CA ARG A 294 6.94 -37.25 11.58
C ARG A 294 7.45 -38.43 10.75
N LEU A 295 7.81 -38.19 9.48
CA LEU A 295 8.32 -39.23 8.58
C LEU A 295 9.85 -39.32 8.67
N PRO A 296 10.43 -40.54 8.66
CA PRO A 296 11.88 -40.71 8.76
C PRO A 296 12.65 -40.22 7.52
N THR A 297 11.97 -40.07 6.39
CA THR A 297 12.54 -39.63 5.11
C THR A 297 12.33 -38.14 4.84
N ALA A 298 11.84 -37.39 5.82
CA ALA A 298 11.47 -35.99 5.65
C ALA A 298 12.68 -35.10 5.35
N LEU A 299 12.52 -34.21 4.38
CA LEU A 299 13.42 -33.11 4.14
C LEU A 299 13.31 -32.08 5.26
N SER A 300 14.44 -31.51 5.64
CA SER A 300 14.47 -30.35 6.54
C SER A 300 14.06 -29.09 5.79
N HIS A 301 13.03 -28.40 6.28
CA HIS A 301 12.71 -27.02 5.92
C HIS A 301 12.79 -26.17 7.18
N SER A 302 14.00 -25.69 7.47
CA SER A 302 14.29 -24.73 8.53
C SER A 302 14.16 -23.29 8.02
N GLY A 303 14.28 -22.33 8.93
CA GLY A 303 14.33 -20.90 8.63
C GLY A 303 13.74 -20.08 9.78
N THR A 304 14.58 -19.25 10.39
CA THR A 304 14.28 -18.54 11.64
C THR A 304 13.03 -17.65 11.56
N PHE A 305 12.75 -17.08 10.38
CA PHE A 305 11.67 -16.12 10.20
C PHE A 305 10.48 -16.68 9.39
N ASN A 306 10.48 -17.97 9.07
CA ASN A 306 9.46 -18.62 8.24
C ASN A 306 8.03 -18.40 8.78
N ASN A 307 7.87 -18.47 10.11
CA ASN A 307 6.57 -18.28 10.78
C ASN A 307 6.50 -16.98 11.59
N ASN A 308 7.26 -15.94 11.20
CA ASN A 308 7.30 -14.70 11.98
C ASN A 308 5.91 -14.07 12.14
N THR A 309 5.61 -13.61 13.36
CA THR A 309 4.28 -13.13 13.76
C THR A 309 3.83 -11.91 12.96
N LEU A 310 4.75 -11.04 12.53
CA LEU A 310 4.40 -9.88 11.70
C LEU A 310 3.79 -10.31 10.35
N VAL A 311 4.45 -11.23 9.65
CA VAL A 311 3.98 -11.74 8.34
C VAL A 311 2.66 -12.49 8.48
N THR A 312 2.50 -13.36 9.47
CA THR A 312 1.27 -14.17 9.61
C THR A 312 0.04 -13.33 9.95
N HIS A 313 0.20 -12.20 10.63
CA HIS A 313 -0.89 -11.25 10.88
C HIS A 313 -1.09 -10.28 9.72
N ALA A 314 -0.03 -9.68 9.18
CA ALA A 314 -0.12 -8.70 8.09
C ALA A 314 -0.58 -9.34 6.77
N GLY A 315 -0.04 -10.50 6.41
CA GLY A 315 -0.43 -11.27 5.23
C GLY A 315 -1.89 -11.71 5.31
N TYR A 316 -2.32 -12.25 6.45
CA TYR A 316 -3.71 -12.62 6.69
C TYR A 316 -4.66 -11.42 6.59
N ALA A 317 -4.32 -10.29 7.24
CA ALA A 317 -5.12 -9.07 7.16
C ALA A 317 -5.20 -8.52 5.73
N GLY A 318 -4.09 -8.50 5.00
CA GLY A 318 -4.05 -8.07 3.60
C GLY A 318 -4.94 -8.92 2.71
N LEU A 319 -4.85 -10.24 2.82
CA LEU A 319 -5.58 -11.18 1.97
C LEU A 319 -7.10 -11.22 2.28
N THR A 320 -7.48 -11.10 3.56
CA THR A 320 -8.89 -11.27 3.99
C THR A 320 -9.66 -9.96 4.11
N LYS A 321 -8.99 -8.83 4.38
CA LYS A 321 -9.67 -7.55 4.65
C LYS A 321 -9.49 -6.50 3.56
N ILE A 322 -8.46 -6.65 2.71
CA ILE A 322 -8.13 -5.65 1.69
C ILE A 322 -8.28 -6.26 0.30
N TYR A 323 -7.50 -7.29 -0.01
CA TYR A 323 -7.46 -7.89 -1.34
C TYR A 323 -8.40 -9.09 -1.44
N THR A 324 -9.69 -8.86 -1.25
CA THR A 324 -10.73 -9.91 -1.33
C THR A 324 -10.87 -10.46 -2.75
N HIS A 325 -11.76 -11.44 -2.95
CA HIS A 325 -12.04 -12.01 -4.26
C HIS A 325 -12.56 -10.94 -5.24
N GLU A 326 -13.48 -10.11 -4.77
CA GLU A 326 -14.13 -9.05 -5.53
C GLU A 326 -13.14 -7.95 -5.90
N VAL A 327 -12.30 -7.53 -4.94
CA VAL A 327 -11.26 -6.51 -5.17
C VAL A 327 -10.25 -6.99 -6.20
N ALA A 328 -9.78 -8.24 -6.09
CA ALA A 328 -8.85 -8.80 -7.07
C ALA A 328 -9.45 -8.83 -8.49
N ALA A 329 -10.72 -9.22 -8.62
CA ALA A 329 -11.42 -9.26 -9.90
C ALA A 329 -11.63 -7.86 -10.51
N GLN A 330 -12.06 -6.88 -9.70
CA GLN A 330 -12.23 -5.49 -10.13
C GLN A 330 -10.89 -4.87 -10.53
N PHE A 331 -9.86 -5.05 -9.72
CA PHE A 331 -8.55 -4.46 -9.96
C PHE A 331 -7.88 -5.03 -11.21
N THR A 332 -8.03 -6.34 -11.45
CA THR A 332 -7.54 -6.98 -12.68
C THR A 332 -8.21 -6.38 -13.91
N ARG A 333 -9.55 -6.26 -13.93
CA ARG A 333 -10.27 -5.62 -15.05
C ARG A 333 -9.81 -4.18 -15.29
N PHE A 334 -9.66 -3.41 -14.22
CA PHE A 334 -9.15 -2.05 -14.32
C PHE A 334 -7.76 -1.99 -14.97
N GLY A 335 -6.86 -2.89 -14.59
CA GLY A 335 -5.53 -2.98 -15.19
C GLY A 335 -5.56 -3.34 -16.68
N ASP A 336 -6.46 -4.24 -17.09
CA ASP A 336 -6.67 -4.57 -18.50
C ASP A 336 -7.18 -3.34 -19.28
N GLU A 337 -8.20 -2.64 -18.77
CA GLU A 337 -8.73 -1.42 -19.38
C GLU A 337 -7.67 -0.30 -19.50
N LEU A 338 -6.82 -0.13 -18.47
CA LEU A 338 -5.70 0.81 -18.53
C LEU A 338 -4.70 0.42 -19.62
N ARG A 339 -4.33 -0.85 -19.71
CA ARG A 339 -3.43 -1.35 -20.77
C ARG A 339 -3.97 -1.09 -22.15
N ASP A 340 -5.26 -1.36 -22.37
CA ASP A 340 -5.88 -1.17 -23.66
C ASP A 340 -5.88 0.32 -24.06
N ARG A 341 -6.16 1.22 -23.10
CA ARG A 341 -6.05 2.67 -23.31
C ARG A 341 -4.62 3.13 -23.63
N LEU A 342 -3.62 2.62 -22.90
CA LEU A 342 -2.21 2.94 -23.16
C LEU A 342 -1.76 2.42 -24.53
N ASN A 343 -2.21 1.24 -24.94
CA ASN A 343 -1.92 0.71 -26.26
C ASN A 343 -2.61 1.51 -27.38
N ALA A 344 -3.84 1.97 -27.18
CA ALA A 344 -4.52 2.86 -28.12
C ALA A 344 -3.81 4.22 -28.22
N ALA A 345 -3.39 4.81 -27.10
CA ALA A 345 -2.68 6.09 -27.07
C ALA A 345 -1.29 6.04 -27.76
N THR A 346 -0.69 4.84 -27.83
CA THR A 346 0.64 4.64 -28.43
C THR A 346 0.55 4.04 -29.84
N GLU A 347 -0.64 3.90 -30.42
CA GLU A 347 -0.83 3.40 -31.78
C GLU A 347 -0.05 4.25 -32.79
N GLY A 348 0.57 3.60 -33.78
CA GLY A 348 1.45 4.27 -34.75
C GLY A 348 2.85 4.63 -34.21
N THR A 349 3.12 4.46 -32.92
CA THR A 349 4.45 4.61 -32.32
C THR A 349 5.18 3.27 -32.17
N ARG A 350 6.47 3.33 -31.79
CA ARG A 350 7.26 2.14 -31.42
C ARG A 350 7.04 1.69 -29.98
N MET A 351 6.18 2.36 -29.23
CA MET A 351 5.90 2.04 -27.84
C MET A 351 4.64 1.18 -27.76
N PHE A 352 4.66 0.13 -26.96
CA PHE A 352 3.45 -0.64 -26.64
C PHE A 352 3.60 -1.37 -25.30
N PHE A 353 2.49 -1.87 -24.78
CA PHE A 353 2.41 -2.49 -23.47
C PHE A 353 1.91 -3.94 -23.57
N THR A 354 2.66 -4.87 -22.98
CA THR A 354 2.23 -6.25 -22.71
C THR A 354 1.77 -6.38 -21.26
N GLY A 355 1.09 -7.48 -20.93
CA GLY A 355 0.71 -7.78 -19.55
C GLY A 355 -0.64 -8.48 -19.42
N ILE A 356 -1.02 -8.74 -18.17
CA ILE A 356 -2.35 -9.19 -17.77
C ILE A 356 -2.72 -8.38 -16.53
N GLY A 357 -3.94 -7.85 -16.51
CA GLY A 357 -4.47 -7.06 -15.42
C GLY A 357 -3.49 -5.98 -14.95
N THR A 358 -3.13 -6.04 -13.66
CA THR A 358 -2.39 -4.96 -13.00
C THR A 358 -0.86 -5.05 -13.10
N ILE A 359 -0.33 -5.88 -14.01
CA ILE A 359 1.10 -6.05 -14.23
C ILE A 359 1.36 -5.88 -15.72
N MET A 360 2.32 -5.02 -16.07
CA MET A 360 2.54 -4.58 -17.44
C MET A 360 4.03 -4.41 -17.73
N GLY A 361 4.41 -4.59 -18.98
CA GLY A 361 5.74 -4.25 -19.49
C GLY A 361 5.63 -3.28 -20.65
N VAL A 362 6.43 -2.20 -20.65
CA VAL A 362 6.57 -1.30 -21.79
C VAL A 362 7.73 -1.75 -22.68
N HIS A 363 7.49 -1.73 -23.99
CA HIS A 363 8.43 -2.20 -25.00
C HIS A 363 8.68 -1.17 -26.09
N PHE A 364 9.89 -1.21 -26.65
CA PHE A 364 10.35 -0.30 -27.71
C PHE A 364 10.98 -1.07 -28.90
N PRO A 365 10.23 -1.94 -29.60
CA PRO A 365 10.69 -2.71 -30.75
C PRO A 365 11.35 -1.87 -31.84
N LYS A 366 12.56 -2.26 -32.24
CA LYS A 366 13.35 -1.59 -33.30
C LYS A 366 12.74 -1.74 -34.69
N ASP A 367 12.07 -2.85 -34.95
CA ASP A 367 11.33 -3.11 -36.20
C ASP A 367 9.90 -2.53 -36.15
N GLY A 368 9.40 -2.21 -34.96
CA GLY A 368 8.03 -1.73 -34.73
C GLY A 368 7.02 -2.85 -34.50
N ASN A 369 7.48 -4.10 -34.37
CA ASN A 369 6.61 -5.24 -34.06
C ASN A 369 5.99 -5.07 -32.67
N ARG A 370 4.65 -5.00 -32.61
CA ARG A 370 3.87 -4.83 -31.36
C ARG A 370 3.46 -6.16 -30.73
N VAL A 371 4.11 -7.26 -31.10
CA VAL A 371 3.91 -8.59 -30.53
C VAL A 371 5.26 -9.14 -30.08
N ILE A 372 5.34 -9.52 -28.80
CA ILE A 372 6.51 -10.19 -28.21
C ILE A 372 6.02 -11.50 -27.61
N GLU A 373 6.47 -12.61 -28.19
CA GLU A 373 6.12 -13.95 -27.72
C GLU A 373 7.08 -14.43 -26.63
N ARG A 374 8.33 -13.98 -26.67
CA ARG A 374 9.41 -14.41 -25.78
C ARG A 374 10.34 -13.27 -25.41
N SER A 375 10.83 -13.30 -24.18
CA SER A 375 11.85 -12.37 -23.73
C SER A 375 13.11 -12.47 -24.59
N GLY A 376 13.56 -11.33 -25.14
CA GLY A 376 14.77 -11.24 -25.95
C GLY A 376 14.62 -11.70 -27.40
N GLU A 377 13.41 -12.01 -27.85
CA GLU A 377 13.13 -12.32 -29.26
C GLU A 377 13.17 -11.09 -30.15
N VAL A 378 12.65 -9.97 -29.66
CA VAL A 378 12.61 -8.71 -30.39
C VAL A 378 13.76 -7.81 -29.91
N GLU A 379 14.50 -7.25 -30.87
CA GLU A 379 15.51 -6.22 -30.56
C GLU A 379 14.80 -4.94 -30.14
N GLU A 380 15.09 -4.45 -28.94
CA GLU A 380 14.48 -3.24 -28.39
C GLU A 380 15.45 -2.06 -28.42
N LEU A 381 14.90 -0.85 -28.55
CA LEU A 381 15.64 0.40 -28.54
C LEU A 381 15.84 0.88 -27.09
N ASP A 382 16.94 0.45 -26.48
CA ASP A 382 17.28 0.83 -25.09
C ASP A 382 17.35 2.35 -24.90
N SER A 383 17.77 3.12 -25.91
CA SER A 383 17.81 4.59 -25.84
C SER A 383 16.42 5.22 -25.69
N LEU A 384 15.39 4.67 -26.36
CA LEU A 384 14.01 5.12 -26.18
C LEU A 384 13.44 4.70 -24.84
N ARG A 385 13.79 3.50 -24.36
CA ARG A 385 13.40 3.02 -23.03
C ARG A 385 13.98 3.91 -21.93
N ASP A 386 15.26 4.26 -22.04
CA ASP A 386 15.93 5.13 -21.08
C ASP A 386 15.34 6.55 -21.11
N LEU A 387 15.08 7.07 -22.32
CA LEU A 387 14.43 8.36 -22.47
C LEU A 387 13.03 8.34 -21.82
N PHE A 388 12.20 7.34 -22.13
CA PHE A 388 10.90 7.16 -21.49
C PHE A 388 11.00 7.09 -19.97
N TRP A 389 11.98 6.35 -19.44
CA TRP A 389 12.22 6.29 -18.00
C TRP A 389 12.52 7.66 -17.38
N PHE A 390 13.44 8.43 -17.97
CA PHE A 390 13.74 9.78 -17.49
C PHE A 390 12.53 10.71 -17.54
N GLU A 391 11.77 10.65 -18.64
CA GLU A 391 10.60 11.51 -18.84
C GLU A 391 9.47 11.18 -17.85
N MET A 392 9.19 9.91 -17.61
CA MET A 392 8.22 9.49 -16.60
C MET A 392 8.61 9.96 -15.20
N MET A 393 9.89 9.84 -14.85
CA MET A 393 10.43 10.34 -13.58
C MET A 393 10.29 11.87 -13.47
N GLU A 394 10.57 12.62 -14.54
CA GLU A 394 10.43 14.08 -14.57
C GLU A 394 8.98 14.54 -14.38
N GLU A 395 8.04 13.78 -14.91
CA GLU A 395 6.58 14.03 -14.88
C GLU A 395 5.91 13.57 -13.58
N GLY A 396 6.67 12.94 -12.67
CA GLY A 396 6.18 12.54 -11.35
C GLY A 396 5.64 11.11 -11.28
N PHE A 397 6.07 10.22 -12.17
CA PHE A 397 5.76 8.80 -12.11
C PHE A 397 6.98 7.98 -11.72
N TRP A 398 6.84 7.15 -10.71
CA TRP A 398 7.90 6.23 -10.30
C TRP A 398 7.79 4.91 -11.05
N ILE A 399 8.63 4.77 -12.07
CA ILE A 399 8.81 3.54 -12.81
C ILE A 399 10.28 3.08 -12.76
N VAL A 400 10.51 1.81 -13.06
CA VAL A 400 11.86 1.25 -13.17
C VAL A 400 12.34 1.27 -14.61
N ARG A 401 13.64 1.50 -14.78
CA ARG A 401 14.31 1.64 -16.09
C ARG A 401 14.01 0.50 -17.07
N ARG A 402 13.81 -0.73 -16.59
CA ARG A 402 13.48 -1.89 -17.44
C ARG A 402 12.07 -1.88 -18.04
N GLY A 403 11.26 -0.86 -17.77
CA GLY A 403 9.90 -0.74 -18.31
C GLY A 403 8.86 -1.62 -17.61
N PHE A 404 9.16 -2.15 -16.43
CA PHE A 404 8.20 -2.94 -15.65
C PHE A 404 7.25 -2.02 -14.89
N MET A 405 5.96 -2.34 -14.91
CA MET A 405 4.93 -1.63 -14.15
C MET A 405 4.03 -2.60 -13.38
N ALA A 406 3.68 -2.23 -12.16
CA ALA A 406 2.71 -2.94 -11.33
C ALA A 406 1.86 -1.94 -10.55
N LEU A 407 0.55 -2.00 -10.72
CA LEU A 407 -0.35 -1.01 -10.14
C LEU A 407 -0.45 -1.20 -8.62
N VAL A 408 -0.60 -0.09 -7.89
CA VAL A 408 -0.86 -0.08 -6.45
C VAL A 408 -2.37 0.07 -6.23
N LEU A 409 -2.93 -0.62 -5.23
CA LEU A 409 -4.35 -0.45 -4.87
C LEU A 409 -4.63 0.97 -4.38
N ASP A 410 -5.86 1.41 -4.60
CA ASP A 410 -6.35 2.73 -4.20
C ASP A 410 -5.57 3.91 -4.80
N THR A 411 -4.79 3.68 -5.87
CA THR A 411 -4.32 4.76 -6.74
C THR A 411 -5.53 5.39 -7.42
N PRO A 412 -5.71 6.72 -7.34
CA PRO A 412 -6.81 7.43 -7.98
C PRO A 412 -6.85 7.24 -9.51
N ALA A 413 -8.06 7.23 -10.09
CA ALA A 413 -8.24 7.03 -11.53
C ALA A 413 -7.59 8.13 -12.39
N ASP A 414 -7.62 9.38 -11.91
CA ASP A 414 -7.03 10.54 -12.58
C ASP A 414 -5.50 10.47 -12.69
N GLU A 415 -4.83 9.84 -11.71
CA GLU A 415 -3.40 9.53 -11.81
C GLU A 415 -3.14 8.57 -13.00
N PHE A 416 -4.03 7.61 -13.25
CA PHE A 416 -3.93 6.72 -14.42
C PHE A 416 -4.35 7.37 -15.74
N ASP A 417 -5.22 8.38 -15.70
CA ASP A 417 -5.58 9.14 -16.91
C ASP A 417 -4.44 10.07 -17.34
N SER A 418 -3.71 10.62 -16.36
CA SER A 418 -2.60 11.54 -16.60
C SER A 418 -1.44 10.91 -17.39
N ILE A 419 -1.17 9.61 -17.23
CA ILE A 419 -0.17 8.88 -18.05
C ILE A 419 -0.63 8.68 -19.51
N SER A 420 -1.93 8.55 -19.75
CA SER A 420 -2.49 8.35 -21.11
C SER A 420 -2.68 9.64 -21.91
N THR A 421 -2.73 10.79 -21.22
CA THR A 421 -3.00 12.13 -21.78
C THR A 421 -1.76 13.02 -21.79
N MET A 422 -0.57 12.43 -21.61
CA MET A 422 0.71 13.15 -21.68
C MET A 422 0.94 13.71 -23.08
N ASP A 423 0.58 14.98 -23.27
CA ASP A 423 0.97 15.75 -24.45
C ASP A 423 2.45 16.16 -24.33
N PHE A 424 3.32 15.40 -24.99
CA PHE A 424 4.75 15.71 -25.10
C PHE A 424 5.06 16.77 -26.17
N GLN A 425 4.09 17.13 -27.03
CA GLN A 425 4.28 18.01 -28.18
C GLN A 425 4.14 19.50 -27.84
N ASN A 426 3.55 19.85 -26.69
CA ASN A 426 3.35 21.22 -26.24
C ASN A 426 4.02 21.52 -24.89
N ARG A 427 5.26 21.06 -24.70
CA ARG A 427 6.03 21.46 -23.52
C ARG A 427 6.41 22.94 -23.62
N ALA A 428 6.14 23.71 -22.57
CA ALA A 428 6.63 25.08 -22.44
C ALA A 428 8.17 25.12 -22.55
N GLY A 429 8.67 25.68 -23.65
CA GLY A 429 10.08 25.67 -24.03
C GLY A 429 10.36 25.00 -25.37
N SER A 430 9.43 24.19 -25.91
CA SER A 430 9.51 23.66 -27.28
C SER A 430 9.00 24.71 -28.28
N LYS A 431 9.83 25.72 -28.59
CA LYS A 431 9.73 26.37 -29.89
C LYS A 431 10.54 25.54 -30.89
N PHE A 432 9.96 25.29 -32.07
CA PHE A 432 10.70 24.83 -33.23
C PHE A 432 12.03 25.60 -33.34
N GLY A 433 13.16 24.89 -33.15
CA GLY A 433 14.50 25.38 -33.45
C GLY A 433 15.16 26.37 -32.48
N GLY A 434 14.72 26.53 -31.23
CA GLY A 434 15.35 27.49 -30.30
C GLY A 434 15.56 26.95 -28.89
N GLY A 435 16.70 26.30 -28.64
CA GLY A 435 17.08 25.68 -27.36
C GLY A 435 17.35 26.67 -26.22
N GLY A 436 16.29 27.29 -25.68
CA GLY A 436 16.34 28.10 -24.46
C GLY A 436 15.59 27.44 -23.30
N VAL A 437 16.25 27.34 -22.12
CA VAL A 437 15.66 26.77 -20.90
C VAL A 437 14.63 27.75 -20.32
N ALA A 438 13.41 27.26 -20.06
CA ALA A 438 12.38 28.01 -19.35
C ALA A 438 12.71 28.09 -17.85
N SER A 439 12.69 29.30 -17.29
CA SER A 439 12.86 29.50 -15.85
C SER A 439 11.71 28.84 -15.06
N GLN A 440 11.95 28.48 -13.80
CA GLN A 440 10.93 27.94 -12.88
C GLN A 440 9.65 28.79 -12.80
N SER A 441 9.74 30.09 -13.09
CA SER A 441 8.61 31.00 -13.19
C SER A 441 7.70 30.69 -14.40
N ALA A 442 8.29 30.39 -15.55
CA ALA A 442 7.57 30.11 -16.79
C ALA A 442 6.84 28.75 -16.73
N THR A 443 7.47 27.71 -16.18
CA THR A 443 6.82 26.40 -15.95
C THR A 443 5.66 26.52 -14.97
N ASN A 444 5.81 27.33 -13.91
CA ASN A 444 4.73 27.59 -12.96
C ASN A 444 3.60 28.46 -13.54
N ALA A 445 3.88 29.31 -14.53
CA ALA A 445 2.86 30.08 -15.24
C ALA A 445 2.07 29.17 -16.19
N ASP A 446 2.74 28.29 -16.93
CA ASP A 446 2.12 27.36 -17.87
C ASP A 446 1.29 26.29 -17.16
N ARG A 447 1.79 25.74 -16.05
CA ARG A 447 1.01 24.84 -15.18
C ARG A 447 -0.27 25.51 -14.67
N ARG A 448 -0.19 26.80 -14.31
CA ARG A 448 -1.35 27.58 -13.87
C ARG A 448 -2.35 27.83 -15.00
N GLU A 449 -1.87 28.09 -16.22
CA GLU A 449 -2.73 28.31 -17.39
C GLU A 449 -3.38 27.00 -17.89
N ARG A 450 -2.67 25.87 -17.83
CA ARG A 450 -3.21 24.55 -18.16
C ARG A 450 -4.29 24.11 -17.15
N LEU A 451 -4.02 24.30 -15.85
CA LEU A 451 -5.03 24.10 -14.80
C LEU A 451 -6.23 25.02 -14.97
N ARG A 452 -6.02 26.27 -15.44
CA ARG A 452 -7.10 27.22 -15.74
C ARG A 452 -8.00 26.74 -16.88
N LYS A 453 -7.43 26.25 -17.99
CA LYS A 453 -8.22 25.73 -19.12
C LYS A 453 -9.03 24.50 -18.74
N LEU A 454 -8.40 23.53 -18.08
CA LEU A 454 -9.08 22.33 -17.57
C LEU A 454 -10.21 22.67 -16.59
N ALA A 455 -9.99 23.64 -15.70
CA ALA A 455 -11.02 24.09 -14.76
C ALA A 455 -12.18 24.81 -15.47
N LEU A 456 -11.94 25.60 -16.52
CA LEU A 456 -12.99 26.28 -17.29
C LEU A 456 -13.82 25.31 -18.15
N GLU A 457 -13.23 24.21 -18.62
CA GLU A 457 -13.95 23.16 -19.36
C GLU A 457 -14.81 22.28 -18.45
N THR A 458 -14.42 22.13 -17.18
CA THR A 458 -15.06 21.22 -16.23
C THR A 458 -16.04 21.92 -15.27
N ILE A 459 -15.85 23.22 -15.02
CA ILE A 459 -16.59 23.98 -14.00
C ILE A 459 -17.39 25.09 -14.67
N ASP A 460 -18.71 24.91 -14.70
CA ASP A 460 -19.68 25.94 -15.07
C ASP A 460 -19.77 26.99 -13.95
N LEU A 461 -19.09 28.12 -14.13
CA LEU A 461 -19.01 29.20 -13.13
C LEU A 461 -20.37 29.79 -12.78
N ASP A 462 -21.34 29.75 -13.69
CA ASP A 462 -22.70 30.26 -13.43
C ASP A 462 -23.47 29.35 -12.45
N LYS A 463 -22.99 28.13 -12.21
CA LYS A 463 -23.54 27.19 -11.22
C LYS A 463 -22.82 27.21 -9.87
N ASP A 464 -21.73 27.97 -9.73
CA ASP A 464 -21.06 28.13 -8.43
C ASP A 464 -21.87 29.09 -7.54
N PRO A 465 -22.44 28.63 -6.41
CA PRO A 465 -23.29 29.45 -5.54
C PRO A 465 -22.55 30.62 -4.87
N TYR A 466 -21.22 30.63 -4.93
CA TYR A 466 -20.37 31.68 -4.34
C TYR A 466 -19.82 32.67 -5.38
N PHE A 467 -20.04 32.42 -6.66
CA PHE A 467 -19.60 33.26 -7.76
C PHE A 467 -20.57 34.41 -8.03
N PHE A 468 -20.04 35.61 -8.27
CA PHE A 468 -20.83 36.76 -8.68
C PHE A 468 -20.05 37.64 -9.66
N LYS A 469 -20.69 38.03 -10.76
CA LYS A 469 -20.12 38.98 -11.73
C LYS A 469 -20.81 40.33 -11.57
N ASN A 470 -20.06 41.37 -11.26
CA ASN A 470 -20.63 42.72 -11.10
C ASN A 470 -20.77 43.44 -12.45
N HIS A 471 -21.58 44.51 -12.46
CA HIS A 471 -21.91 45.30 -13.65
C HIS A 471 -20.70 46.01 -14.28
N VAL A 472 -19.57 46.06 -13.56
CA VAL A 472 -18.29 46.65 -14.00
C VAL A 472 -17.35 45.60 -14.60
N GLY A 473 -17.77 44.32 -14.67
CA GLY A 473 -17.00 43.23 -15.29
C GLY A 473 -15.98 42.56 -14.37
N SER A 474 -15.97 42.88 -13.08
CA SER A 474 -15.13 42.19 -12.08
C SER A 474 -15.90 41.08 -11.37
N PHE A 475 -15.16 40.09 -10.88
CA PHE A 475 -15.68 38.83 -10.36
C PHE A 475 -15.50 38.78 -8.85
N GLU A 476 -16.50 38.37 -8.09
CA GLU A 476 -16.50 38.39 -6.64
C GLU A 476 -16.78 37.01 -6.07
N CYS A 477 -15.99 36.61 -5.07
CA CYS A 477 -16.23 35.42 -4.27
C CYS A 477 -17.00 35.79 -3.00
N ARG A 478 -18.28 35.47 -2.95
CA ARG A 478 -19.15 35.75 -1.79
C ARG A 478 -18.76 34.95 -0.54
N LEU A 479 -18.07 33.83 -0.72
CA LEU A 479 -17.57 33.01 0.39
C LEU A 479 -16.35 33.63 1.09
N CYS A 480 -15.52 34.38 0.36
CA CYS A 480 -14.27 34.93 0.87
C CYS A 480 -14.20 36.46 0.90
N LEU A 481 -15.21 37.12 0.30
CA LEU A 481 -15.30 38.57 0.12
C LEU A 481 -14.08 39.14 -0.61
N THR A 482 -13.68 38.48 -1.70
CA THR A 482 -12.54 38.88 -2.54
C THR A 482 -12.99 39.18 -3.96
N VAL A 483 -12.36 40.19 -4.57
CA VAL A 483 -12.60 40.61 -5.96
C VAL A 483 -11.47 40.09 -6.85
N HIS A 484 -11.82 39.67 -8.06
CA HIS A 484 -10.98 39.03 -9.06
C HIS A 484 -11.17 39.73 -10.40
N GLN A 485 -10.09 39.94 -11.13
CA GLN A 485 -10.11 40.66 -12.41
C GLN A 485 -10.55 39.78 -13.59
N ASN A 486 -10.43 38.47 -13.46
CA ASN A 486 -10.86 37.50 -14.46
C ASN A 486 -11.31 36.19 -13.79
N ASP A 487 -12.03 35.39 -14.56
CA ASP A 487 -12.46 34.02 -14.28
C ASP A 487 -11.31 33.10 -13.77
N GLY A 488 -10.13 33.19 -14.38
CA GLY A 488 -8.96 32.42 -13.94
C GLY A 488 -8.47 32.79 -12.54
N SER A 489 -8.47 34.07 -12.20
CA SER A 489 -8.12 34.56 -10.86
C SER A 489 -9.12 34.11 -9.80
N TYR A 490 -10.41 34.01 -10.16
CA TYR A 490 -11.45 33.47 -9.30
C TYR A 490 -11.23 31.95 -9.07
N LEU A 491 -11.03 31.16 -10.13
CA LEU A 491 -10.79 29.71 -10.03
C LEU A 491 -9.51 29.38 -9.24
N ALA A 492 -8.42 30.14 -9.43
CA ALA A 492 -7.22 29.96 -8.63
C ALA A 492 -7.46 30.27 -7.15
N HIS A 493 -8.34 31.24 -6.86
CA HIS A 493 -8.73 31.58 -5.49
C HIS A 493 -9.59 30.49 -4.84
N THR A 494 -10.49 29.82 -5.57
CA THR A 494 -11.32 28.75 -5.02
C THR A 494 -10.49 27.55 -4.54
N GLN A 495 -9.35 27.28 -5.20
CA GLN A 495 -8.37 26.26 -4.78
C GLN A 495 -7.45 26.74 -3.63
N GLY A 496 -7.53 28.00 -3.23
CA GLY A 496 -6.72 28.58 -2.18
C GLY A 496 -7.12 28.12 -0.77
N LYS A 497 -6.14 28.01 0.13
CA LYS A 497 -6.33 27.55 1.53
C LYS A 497 -7.44 28.30 2.27
N LYS A 498 -7.57 29.62 2.08
CA LYS A 498 -8.62 30.45 2.71
C LYS A 498 -10.02 30.05 2.24
N HIS A 499 -10.19 29.83 0.94
CA HIS A 499 -11.47 29.45 0.34
C HIS A 499 -11.88 28.05 0.79
N GLN A 500 -10.97 27.08 0.68
CA GLN A 500 -11.21 25.70 1.14
C GLN A 500 -11.54 25.63 2.64
N THR A 501 -10.88 26.45 3.46
CA THR A 501 -11.18 26.53 4.90
C THR A 501 -12.58 27.11 5.15
N ASN A 502 -13.01 28.12 4.40
CA ASN A 502 -14.35 28.69 4.54
C ASN A 502 -15.45 27.73 4.06
N LEU A 503 -15.18 26.98 2.98
CA LEU A 503 -16.08 25.97 2.44
C LEU A 503 -16.26 24.81 3.42
N ALA A 504 -15.16 24.33 4.01
CA ALA A 504 -15.18 23.34 5.09
C ALA A 504 -15.89 23.85 6.35
N ARG A 505 -15.71 25.11 6.74
CA ARG A 505 -16.44 25.72 7.88
C ARG A 505 -17.94 25.79 7.62
N ARG A 506 -18.34 26.09 6.37
CA ARG A 506 -19.75 26.13 5.98
C ARG A 506 -20.36 24.74 5.92
N ALA A 507 -19.68 23.77 5.32
CA ALA A 507 -20.10 22.37 5.31
C ALA A 507 -20.22 21.80 6.74
N ALA A 508 -19.27 22.14 7.62
CA ALA A 508 -19.33 21.77 9.03
C ALA A 508 -20.49 22.46 9.76
N ARG A 509 -20.86 23.69 9.37
CA ARG A 509 -22.01 24.43 9.92
C ARG A 509 -23.34 23.88 9.41
N GLU A 510 -23.44 23.55 8.12
CA GLU A 510 -24.62 22.93 7.50
C GLU A 510 -24.85 21.51 8.04
N GLN A 511 -23.78 20.72 8.24
CA GLN A 511 -23.85 19.45 8.98
C GLN A 511 -24.31 19.63 10.44
N LYS A 512 -24.07 20.81 11.03
CA LYS A 512 -24.44 21.14 12.41
C LYS A 512 -25.86 21.74 12.52
N GLU A 513 -26.39 22.36 11.45
CA GLU A 513 -27.69 23.06 11.43
C GLU A 513 -28.86 22.22 10.86
N GLY A 514 -28.62 21.03 10.31
CA GLY A 514 -29.62 19.94 10.26
C GLY A 514 -30.97 20.22 9.58
N ARG A 515 -31.01 20.91 8.42
CA ARG A 515 -32.20 21.01 7.55
C ARG A 515 -31.80 21.18 6.07
N GLN A 516 -32.42 20.60 5.05
CA GLN A 516 -33.28 19.41 4.83
C GLN A 516 -33.51 19.31 3.29
N GLY A 517 -33.73 18.11 2.72
CA GLY A 517 -34.35 18.03 1.39
C GLY A 517 -34.23 16.69 0.65
N ALA A 518 -35.14 15.74 0.93
CA ALA A 518 -35.60 14.78 -0.08
C ALA A 518 -37.05 14.41 0.23
N VAL A 519 -37.97 14.99 -0.53
CA VAL A 519 -39.41 14.67 -0.60
C VAL A 519 -39.63 13.93 -1.91
N ASP A 520 -40.46 12.89 -1.92
CA ASP A 520 -40.83 12.14 -3.13
C ASP A 520 -41.57 13.06 -4.14
N PRO A 521 -41.10 13.16 -5.40
CA PRO A 521 -41.70 14.05 -6.41
C PRO A 521 -43.14 13.71 -6.83
N ALA A 522 -43.67 12.54 -6.46
CA ALA A 522 -45.02 12.12 -6.87
C ALA A 522 -46.10 12.36 -5.81
N THR A 523 -45.75 12.47 -4.52
CA THR A 523 -46.76 12.40 -3.43
C THR A 523 -46.58 13.42 -2.30
N GLY A 524 -45.45 14.13 -2.20
CA GLY A 524 -45.30 15.24 -1.26
C GLY A 524 -45.19 14.87 0.23
N LEU A 525 -44.87 13.62 0.60
CA LEU A 525 -44.68 13.18 2.00
C LEU A 525 -43.32 12.49 2.24
N PRO A 526 -42.78 12.46 3.48
CA PRO A 526 -41.45 11.91 3.78
C PRO A 526 -41.43 10.37 3.88
N ILE A 527 -40.42 9.72 3.26
CA ILE A 527 -40.27 8.25 3.19
C ILE A 527 -39.29 7.74 4.26
N GLY A 528 -39.74 6.78 5.08
CA GLY A 528 -38.93 6.04 6.06
C GLY A 528 -38.76 4.56 5.67
N VAL A 529 -37.52 4.06 5.75
CA VAL A 529 -37.10 2.69 5.42
C VAL A 529 -37.01 1.84 6.68
N THR A 530 -37.60 0.64 6.64
CA THR A 530 -37.45 -0.41 7.66
C THR A 530 -36.24 -1.32 7.37
N GLY A 531 -35.36 -1.47 8.37
CA GLY A 531 -34.78 -2.76 8.77
C GLY A 531 -33.45 -3.23 8.15
N ALA A 532 -32.31 -2.88 8.77
CA ALA A 532 -31.17 -3.77 9.01
C ALA A 532 -30.11 -3.12 9.93
N GLY A 533 -30.04 -3.56 11.19
CA GLY A 533 -28.79 -3.92 11.86
C GLY A 533 -27.68 -2.90 12.17
N PHE A 534 -27.88 -1.59 12.09
CA PHE A 534 -26.89 -0.64 12.62
C PHE A 534 -27.09 -0.41 14.12
N ALA A 535 -26.03 -0.63 14.91
CA ALA A 535 -25.94 -0.13 16.27
C ALA A 535 -26.22 1.37 16.23
N GLN A 536 -27.41 1.77 16.71
CA GLN A 536 -27.85 3.15 16.76
C GLN A 536 -26.81 3.95 17.55
N ARG A 537 -26.10 4.85 16.88
CA ARG A 537 -25.52 6.00 17.59
C ARG A 537 -26.70 6.79 18.11
N ARG A 538 -26.99 6.63 19.40
CA ARG A 538 -27.98 7.42 20.11
C ARG A 538 -27.50 8.87 20.04
N ASN A 539 -28.16 9.66 19.20
CA ASN A 539 -27.90 11.09 19.12
C ASN A 539 -28.67 11.75 20.26
N VAL A 540 -28.13 11.64 21.47
CA VAL A 540 -28.74 12.18 22.68
C VAL A 540 -28.42 13.67 22.75
N VAL A 541 -29.45 14.52 22.68
CA VAL A 541 -29.30 15.97 22.87
C VAL A 541 -28.74 16.21 24.27
N LYS A 542 -27.57 16.84 24.37
CA LYS A 542 -26.96 17.10 25.67
C LYS A 542 -27.72 18.18 26.42
N ILE A 543 -28.14 17.89 27.65
CA ILE A 543 -29.03 18.77 28.42
C ILE A 543 -28.31 19.80 29.31
N GLY A 544 -26.97 19.89 29.20
CA GLY A 544 -26.13 20.85 29.93
C GLY A 544 -25.16 20.19 30.91
N ARG A 545 -24.59 21.00 31.82
CA ARG A 545 -23.61 20.55 32.83
C ARG A 545 -24.31 20.09 34.12
N PRO A 546 -23.81 19.04 34.79
CA PRO A 546 -24.34 18.61 36.09
C PRO A 546 -24.03 19.61 37.20
N GLY A 547 -24.85 19.59 38.25
CA GLY A 547 -24.50 20.23 39.52
C GLY A 547 -23.33 19.50 40.16
N TYR A 548 -22.45 20.21 40.88
CA TYR A 548 -21.33 19.57 41.55
C TYR A 548 -20.95 20.24 42.87
N LYS A 549 -20.38 19.44 43.77
CA LYS A 549 -19.77 19.87 45.03
C LYS A 549 -18.43 19.17 45.20
N ILE A 550 -17.40 19.94 45.53
CA ILE A 550 -16.04 19.42 45.75
C ILE A 550 -15.65 19.70 47.18
N THR A 551 -15.25 18.66 47.91
CA THR A 551 -14.82 18.77 49.29
C THR A 551 -13.37 18.32 49.40
N LYS A 552 -12.53 19.16 50.02
CA LYS A 552 -11.16 18.77 50.37
C LYS A 552 -11.24 17.83 51.56
N ILE A 553 -10.66 16.65 51.42
CA ILE A 553 -10.65 15.62 52.46
C ILE A 553 -9.23 15.35 52.91
N ARG A 554 -9.10 14.84 54.14
CA ARG A 554 -7.82 14.42 54.71
C ARG A 554 -8.01 13.11 55.43
N ASP A 555 -7.22 12.11 55.08
CA ASP A 555 -7.22 10.83 55.78
C ASP A 555 -6.76 11.03 57.23
N PRO A 556 -7.54 10.59 58.23
CA PRO A 556 -7.23 10.85 59.64
C PRO A 556 -5.97 10.11 60.12
N VAL A 557 -5.63 8.98 59.50
CA VAL A 557 -4.49 8.12 59.89
C VAL A 557 -3.25 8.48 59.07
N SER A 558 -3.35 8.43 57.73
CA SER A 558 -2.21 8.66 56.84
C SER A 558 -1.90 10.15 56.65
N ARG A 559 -2.81 11.04 57.07
CA ARG A 559 -2.76 12.50 56.85
C ARG A 559 -2.72 12.90 55.37
N GLN A 560 -2.90 11.96 54.44
CA GLN A 560 -2.98 12.20 53.00
C GLN A 560 -4.08 13.19 52.68
N GLN A 561 -3.84 14.07 51.72
CA GLN A 561 -4.82 15.02 51.22
C GLN A 561 -5.54 14.39 50.03
N GLY A 562 -6.82 14.70 49.86
CA GLY A 562 -7.61 14.26 48.72
C GLY A 562 -8.74 15.21 48.39
N LEU A 563 -9.47 14.84 47.34
CA LEU A 563 -10.65 15.55 46.87
C LEU A 563 -11.80 14.55 46.74
N LEU A 564 -12.96 14.93 47.26
CA LEU A 564 -14.22 14.24 47.08
C LEU A 564 -15.11 15.06 46.15
N PHE A 565 -15.44 14.49 45.00
CA PHE A 565 -16.34 15.05 44.01
C PHE A 565 -17.70 14.40 44.17
N GLN A 566 -18.73 15.23 44.32
CA GLN A 566 -20.12 14.83 44.31
C GLN A 566 -20.77 15.54 43.13
N LEU A 567 -21.26 14.77 42.14
CA LEU A 567 -21.94 15.30 40.97
C LEU A 567 -23.41 14.88 41.01
N GLN A 568 -24.30 15.83 40.74
CA GLN A 568 -25.75 15.63 40.76
C GLN A 568 -26.30 15.66 39.35
N TYR A 569 -27.05 14.61 39.00
CA TYR A 569 -27.65 14.41 37.69
C TYR A 569 -29.18 14.28 37.80
N PRO A 570 -29.91 15.37 38.12
CA PRO A 570 -31.36 15.31 38.42
C PRO A 570 -32.21 14.65 37.31
N ASP A 571 -31.78 14.78 36.05
CA ASP A 571 -32.45 14.26 34.86
C ASP A 571 -31.78 13.00 34.31
N ALA A 572 -30.98 12.30 35.13
CA ALA A 572 -30.42 10.99 34.75
C ALA A 572 -31.54 10.00 34.44
N THR A 573 -31.30 9.20 33.39
CA THR A 573 -32.18 8.12 32.94
C THR A 573 -31.79 6.81 33.64
N PRO A 574 -32.67 5.79 33.68
CA PRO A 574 -32.32 4.47 34.24
C PRO A 574 -31.11 3.79 33.57
N GLU A 575 -30.73 4.24 32.37
CA GLU A 575 -29.59 3.73 31.60
C GLU A 575 -28.31 4.57 31.80
N THR A 576 -28.37 5.65 32.59
CA THR A 576 -27.22 6.53 32.82
C THR A 576 -26.17 5.84 33.67
N SER A 577 -24.96 5.68 33.12
CA SER A 577 -23.79 5.14 33.82
C SER A 577 -22.63 6.13 33.72
N PRO A 578 -22.40 6.97 34.75
CA PRO A 578 -21.29 7.92 34.77
C PRO A 578 -19.93 7.21 34.79
N LYS A 579 -18.96 7.78 34.07
CA LYS A 579 -17.56 7.32 34.07
C LYS A 579 -16.62 8.49 34.30
N TRP A 580 -15.46 8.21 34.90
CA TRP A 580 -14.44 9.23 35.14
C TRP A 580 -13.06 8.77 34.68
N GLN A 581 -12.19 9.72 34.36
CA GLN A 581 -10.78 9.49 34.04
C GLN A 581 -9.94 10.72 34.37
N VAL A 582 -8.62 10.55 34.46
CA VAL A 582 -7.67 11.66 34.65
C VAL A 582 -6.86 11.86 33.38
N MET A 583 -6.67 13.11 33.02
CA MET A 583 -6.03 13.55 31.79
C MET A 583 -4.94 14.57 32.10
N ASN A 584 -3.81 14.52 31.40
CA ASN A 584 -2.72 15.46 31.60
C ASN A 584 -3.01 16.82 30.92
N ALA A 585 -2.25 17.85 31.27
CA ALA A 585 -2.46 19.20 30.75
C ALA A 585 -2.21 19.37 29.24
N PHE A 586 -1.39 18.50 28.62
CA PHE A 586 -1.02 18.57 27.20
C PHE A 586 -1.98 17.80 26.28
N THR A 587 -2.77 16.87 26.83
CA THR A 587 -3.76 16.07 26.10
C THR A 587 -5.11 16.77 25.94
N GLN A 588 -5.39 17.79 26.74
CA GLN A 588 -6.61 18.57 26.64
C GLN A 588 -6.42 19.77 25.70
N HIS A 589 -7.48 20.15 24.98
CA HIS A 589 -7.44 21.21 23.95
C HIS A 589 -8.40 22.37 24.26
N VAL A 590 -8.87 22.49 25.51
CA VAL A 590 -9.86 23.50 25.93
C VAL A 590 -9.17 24.73 26.52
N GLU A 591 -8.18 24.53 27.37
CA GLU A 591 -7.36 25.58 27.99
C GLU A 591 -5.91 25.49 27.51
N GLU A 592 -5.12 26.55 27.70
CA GLU A 592 -3.67 26.49 27.49
C GLU A 592 -3.03 25.49 28.48
N PRO A 593 -2.12 24.59 28.04
CA PRO A 593 -1.49 23.61 28.91
C PRO A 593 -0.70 24.24 30.07
N ASP A 594 -1.10 23.97 31.30
CA ASP A 594 -0.36 24.33 32.52
C ASP A 594 0.15 23.08 33.24
N LYS A 595 1.48 22.92 33.29
CA LYS A 595 2.16 21.77 33.91
C LYS A 595 1.88 21.62 35.41
N ASN A 596 1.39 22.65 36.10
CA ASN A 596 1.06 22.58 37.52
C ASN A 596 -0.28 21.88 37.79
N PHE A 597 -1.05 21.58 36.74
CA PHE A 597 -2.37 20.99 36.85
C PHE A 597 -2.56 19.75 35.96
N GLN A 598 -3.51 18.92 36.35
CA GLN A 598 -4.08 17.85 35.55
C GLN A 598 -5.61 17.93 35.67
N TYR A 599 -6.34 17.18 34.86
CA TYR A 599 -7.79 17.33 34.74
C TYR A 599 -8.52 16.01 35.04
N LEU A 600 -9.42 16.03 36.01
CA LEU A 600 -10.35 14.93 36.28
C LEU A 600 -11.61 15.12 35.45
N LEU A 601 -11.84 14.24 34.49
CA LEU A 601 -12.99 14.26 33.60
C LEU A 601 -14.09 13.34 34.12
N VAL A 602 -15.35 13.79 34.06
CA VAL A 602 -16.53 12.97 34.33
C VAL A 602 -17.51 13.08 33.17
N ALA A 603 -17.92 11.93 32.64
CA ALA A 603 -18.86 11.82 31.52
C ALA A 603 -20.07 10.99 31.92
N ALA A 604 -21.28 11.50 31.69
CA ALA A 604 -22.53 10.78 31.88
C ALA A 604 -23.54 11.28 30.84
N GLU A 605 -24.18 10.40 30.07
CA GLU A 605 -25.26 10.80 29.15
C GLU A 605 -26.58 10.98 29.91
N PRO A 606 -27.41 11.99 29.60
CA PRO A 606 -27.31 13.00 28.52
C PRO A 606 -26.48 14.26 28.86
N TYR A 607 -25.69 14.29 29.93
CA TYR A 607 -24.99 15.50 30.36
C TYR A 607 -23.70 15.78 29.55
N GLU A 608 -23.28 17.05 29.56
CA GLU A 608 -21.96 17.45 29.10
C GLU A 608 -20.86 16.82 29.96
N THR A 609 -19.77 16.42 29.32
CA THR A 609 -18.57 15.97 30.04
C THR A 609 -17.96 17.17 30.75
N VAL A 610 -17.79 17.06 32.07
CA VAL A 610 -17.16 18.10 32.89
C VAL A 610 -15.73 17.73 33.23
N GLY A 611 -14.85 18.73 33.27
CA GLY A 611 -13.46 18.57 33.66
C GLY A 611 -13.13 19.45 34.87
N PHE A 612 -12.50 18.88 35.88
CA PHE A 612 -12.06 19.58 37.08
C PHE A 612 -10.54 19.71 37.07
N LYS A 613 -10.06 20.95 37.14
CA LYS A 613 -8.64 21.26 37.27
C LYS A 613 -8.16 20.91 38.67
N ILE A 614 -7.25 19.96 38.78
CA ILE A 614 -6.65 19.49 40.05
C ILE A 614 -5.13 19.63 40.00
N PRO A 615 -4.43 19.72 41.15
CA PRO A 615 -2.97 19.80 41.17
C PRO A 615 -2.33 18.61 40.44
N ALA A 616 -1.24 18.85 39.69
CA ALA A 616 -0.45 17.83 39.00
C ALA A 616 0.43 17.00 39.97
N ARG A 617 -0.20 16.47 41.02
CA ARG A 617 0.39 15.55 42.00
C ARG A 617 0.01 14.11 41.67
N GLU A 618 0.85 13.16 42.02
CA GLU A 618 0.58 11.75 41.75
C GLU A 618 -0.63 11.28 42.58
N LEU A 619 -1.61 10.68 41.91
CA LEU A 619 -2.78 10.11 42.58
C LEU A 619 -2.46 8.71 43.08
N ASP A 620 -2.91 8.41 44.29
CA ASP A 620 -2.70 7.12 44.94
C ASP A 620 -3.64 6.07 44.35
N LYS A 621 -3.12 5.16 43.52
CA LYS A 621 -3.91 4.17 42.75
C LYS A 621 -4.32 2.94 43.56
N ARG A 622 -4.02 2.88 44.86
CA ARG A 622 -4.46 1.78 45.73
C ARG A 622 -5.99 1.77 45.84
N GLU A 623 -6.60 0.58 45.85
CA GLU A 623 -8.07 0.42 45.83
C GLU A 623 -8.78 1.09 47.03
N ASP A 624 -8.12 1.26 48.18
CA ASP A 624 -8.68 1.95 49.34
C ASP A 624 -8.54 3.48 49.29
N LYS A 625 -7.79 4.01 48.31
CA LYS A 625 -7.45 5.44 48.16
C LYS A 625 -8.14 6.12 46.99
N GLN A 626 -8.80 5.33 46.14
CA GLN A 626 -9.68 5.83 45.09
C GLN A 626 -10.97 5.03 45.09
N PHE A 627 -12.11 5.70 45.06
CA PHE A 627 -13.38 5.04 44.81
C PHE A 627 -14.27 5.90 43.93
N ALA A 628 -15.15 5.25 43.17
CA ALA A 628 -16.25 5.91 42.50
C ALA A 628 -17.54 5.12 42.73
N PHE A 629 -18.63 5.82 43.02
CA PHE A 629 -19.91 5.22 43.36
C PHE A 629 -21.05 6.01 42.71
N TRP A 630 -21.91 5.31 41.97
CA TRP A 630 -23.12 5.85 41.38
C TRP A 630 -24.32 5.39 42.21
N ASP A 631 -25.04 6.36 42.76
CA ASP A 631 -26.32 6.15 43.41
C ASP A 631 -27.44 6.44 42.41
N PRO A 632 -28.10 5.41 41.83
CA PRO A 632 -29.16 5.60 40.85
C PRO A 632 -30.44 6.19 41.46
N ASP A 633 -30.65 6.02 42.78
CA ASP A 633 -31.85 6.49 43.47
C ASP A 633 -31.72 7.98 43.82
N ALA A 634 -30.55 8.38 44.35
CA ALA A 634 -30.24 9.80 44.61
C ALA A 634 -29.82 10.56 43.35
N LYS A 635 -29.50 9.85 42.26
CA LYS A 635 -28.91 10.37 41.02
C LYS A 635 -27.62 11.15 41.27
N GLU A 636 -26.79 10.62 42.16
CA GLU A 636 -25.52 11.24 42.57
C GLU A 636 -24.32 10.35 42.22
N TYR A 637 -23.28 10.97 41.69
CA TYR A 637 -22.02 10.30 41.41
C TYR A 637 -20.91 10.84 42.31
N TRP A 638 -20.35 9.94 43.11
CA TRP A 638 -19.30 10.22 44.08
C TRP A 638 -17.98 9.71 43.56
N ILE A 639 -16.95 10.55 43.57
CA ILE A 639 -15.59 10.17 43.19
C ILE A 639 -14.65 10.69 44.27
N GLN A 640 -13.88 9.81 44.88
CA GLN A 640 -12.82 10.18 45.79
C GLN A 640 -11.46 9.88 45.18
N VAL A 641 -10.57 10.85 45.23
CA VAL A 641 -9.16 10.66 44.87
C VAL A 641 -8.26 11.21 45.97
N MET A 642 -7.29 10.40 46.39
CA MET A 642 -6.24 10.81 47.32
C MET A 642 -4.94 11.05 46.57
N PHE A 643 -4.16 12.04 47.00
CA PHE A 643 -2.81 12.27 46.49
C PHE A 643 -1.80 11.45 47.30
N MET A 644 -0.73 10.99 46.65
CA MET A 644 0.43 10.41 47.33
C MET A 644 0.97 11.38 48.38
N THR A 645 1.50 10.85 49.50
CA THR A 645 2.13 11.72 50.50
C THR A 645 3.41 12.37 49.95
N GLU A 646 3.80 13.53 50.46
CA GLU A 646 5.06 14.18 50.05
C GLU A 646 6.30 13.28 50.25
N ARG A 647 6.23 12.35 51.22
CA ARG A 647 7.28 11.35 51.45
C ARG A 647 7.32 10.30 50.33
N GLU A 648 6.16 9.81 49.89
CA GLU A 648 6.03 8.83 48.80
C GLU A 648 6.37 9.46 47.45
N GLU A 649 5.94 10.70 47.18
CA GLU A 649 6.28 11.45 45.96
C GLU A 649 7.80 11.64 45.82
N ARG A 650 8.51 11.95 46.91
CA ARG A 650 9.98 12.06 46.91
C ARG A 650 10.69 10.73 46.72
N PHE A 651 10.10 9.63 47.17
CA PHE A 651 10.67 8.28 47.03
C PHE A 651 10.48 7.74 45.60
N ASN A 652 9.31 7.98 44.99
CA ASN A 652 9.01 7.61 43.60
C ASN A 652 9.81 8.44 42.57
N ALA A 653 10.18 9.67 42.92
CA ALA A 653 11.01 10.53 42.05
C ALA A 653 12.51 10.19 42.09
N ALA A 654 12.95 9.24 42.92
CA ALA A 654 14.35 8.83 43.01
C ALA A 654 14.72 7.84 41.88
N PRO A 655 15.77 8.10 41.06
CA PRO A 655 16.16 7.19 39.99
C PRO A 655 16.63 5.84 40.56
N GLY A 656 16.02 4.73 40.14
CA GLY A 656 16.55 3.38 40.37
C GLY A 656 15.82 2.50 41.39
N LEU A 657 14.67 2.92 41.94
CA LEU A 657 13.83 2.05 42.78
C LEU A 657 12.48 1.81 42.09
N THR A 658 12.27 0.58 41.61
CA THR A 658 10.99 0.14 41.04
C THR A 658 9.89 0.12 42.12
N ALA A 659 8.72 0.65 41.78
CA ALA A 659 7.53 0.60 42.62
C ALA A 659 7.15 -0.85 42.97
N ARG A 660 6.87 -1.13 44.25
CA ARG A 660 6.21 -2.37 44.65
C ARG A 660 4.79 -2.37 44.07
N ARG A 661 4.45 -3.44 43.36
CA ARG A 661 3.10 -3.75 42.87
C ARG A 661 2.11 -3.83 44.02
#